data_AF-A0A3D0QW47-F1
#
_entry.id   AF-A0A3D0QW47-F1
#
_cell.length_a   1.000
_cell.length_b   1.000
_cell.length_c   1.000
_cell.angle_alpha   90.00
_cell.angle_beta   90.00
_cell.angle_gamma   90.00
#
_symmetry.space_group_name_H-M   'P 1'
#
loop_
_entity.id
_entity.type
_entity.pdbx_description
1 polymer ?
#
loop_
_entity_poly.entity_id
_entity_poly.type
_entity_poly.pdbx_seq_one_letter_code
_entity_poly.pdbx_strand_id
1 'polypeptide(L)'
;MTPRLSVIVPIYGVEQYLHACLDSLAAQTLADLEVIMVDDGSPDGSAAIAAEYQARDPRFKLVRKENAGLGAARNTGVAHSSPDSEYLAFVDSDDLLPPDAYRMLVGSLDETGSDFATGNVQHLNSRRVWQSPMHRMLAGGAVQRTHVRDNHKLLVDRTAWNKVFRRSFWEHHGFAFPEGVLYEDIEVSIPAHVLAESVDVIGEPVYYWRLRDGEGAPSITQRRTEPRGIRDRAQAVATVSRFLGSRPDDPVRRELKNAYDHRCLTDDLRIFLQVLPQAEEDFHDEFLRSVNDYLDQVDPKIVLDLPTPLRVKWLLVRKHAMGELLEMFAAERAGEPVELRGLLRKYARFSWLDASAVGLPRRVLRMDPELRLRAPLQELSWESGKLRLLGHARIDRIDQPTKHHAVKVVQLKKAGSRRRIVLPVRNVHRPEATANAQQHNYDWAGWELLLDPARLRKGGRWEEGVWHVGIAVATSGLVRKRSVHTSGPTAANHPPYQWLDGDFRLLPTITNGSLKLRVEKVRALVTGHRQDGDAVQVDGEIREPLAAGETVTLRVANRKSGEQHAYPAVLDTATTGHTSFRVRVPLQDVALVPQPLEPSQREGAAADTADIAQAAKRLWSTELVATGPAGTERRFSTVVREGLADHQIRLPASLGEYADRNELALLAGNNGYLKLCVRPLQARLTEVRRTDDRLLLTGSVPMKLSEPVLVLGARDQAEEKTVPVRLLPDGRFEAEFAPGAVPGPYGALPLRNGRWNLFLRSADGSVDVPFVIDRLAVPSFPVEVQDPAGPYALEARWHDFPQLNCAWGVGVMERGRYRQRKLEKGYYRASRQKPLRDAVLYISYNGRQFSDSPRAIHEELTRRGTDLEQLWVLRHNQVELPEPLRTVRMWSAEWYEALARCRYIVANAHLPHWLERREGQVVVQTWHGTMLKKIGLDIEAPKFDPEYHDRLRAEVRHWSLLVSANRFSTPILRRAMDYDGPVVESGYPRNDRLYSPDREVTGKAVRDSLGLPAGKKVVLYAPTWRDDVAYRQGRYRFDLRLDLEDARRRLGDDHVLLVRRHSNIVDAVPGAGDGFVFDVSEYPDITDLYLASDILITDYSSVMFDFAHLERPVLFFTYDLDHYRDNLRGFYFDFEKDAPGPLIRTSEELIGAIRDIDRVSAEYKEKYDRFRELFCDLDDGHAAERVVNRMLEIPAENQQ
;
A
#
# COMPACT_ATOMS: atom_id res chain seq x y z
N MET A 1 3.62 17.34 -42.47
CA MET A 1 2.57 16.30 -42.61
C MET A 1 1.32 16.85 -41.95
N THR A 2 0.15 16.62 -42.52
CA THR A 2 -1.13 17.03 -41.92
C THR A 2 -1.37 16.21 -40.65
N PRO A 3 -1.65 16.84 -39.48
CA PRO A 3 -1.84 16.10 -38.24
C PRO A 3 -3.15 15.33 -38.27
N ARG A 4 -3.12 14.05 -37.88
CA ARG A 4 -4.33 13.21 -37.69
C ARG A 4 -4.96 13.41 -36.32
N LEU A 5 -4.15 13.69 -35.30
CA LEU A 5 -4.59 13.90 -33.93
C LEU A 5 -4.23 15.31 -33.44
N SER A 6 -5.22 16.01 -32.89
CA SER A 6 -5.03 17.28 -32.20
C SER A 6 -5.13 17.07 -30.68
N VAL A 7 -4.05 17.35 -29.96
CA VAL A 7 -3.96 17.22 -28.50
C VAL A 7 -4.07 18.59 -27.85
N ILE A 8 -5.09 18.81 -27.02
CA ILE A 8 -5.32 20.08 -26.33
C ILE A 8 -4.77 20.01 -24.91
N VAL A 9 -3.90 20.96 -24.55
CA VAL A 9 -3.23 21.07 -23.24
C VAL A 9 -3.55 22.43 -22.59
N PRO A 10 -4.52 22.53 -21.68
CA PRO A 10 -4.78 23.75 -20.93
C PRO A 10 -3.72 23.97 -19.84
N ILE A 11 -3.18 25.19 -19.74
CA ILE A 11 -2.06 25.56 -18.87
C ILE A 11 -2.48 26.73 -17.98
N TYR A 12 -2.38 26.55 -16.66
CA TYR A 12 -2.55 27.62 -15.66
C TYR A 12 -1.82 27.30 -14.35
N GLY A 13 -0.71 28.00 -14.07
CA GLY A 13 -0.01 27.90 -12.77
C GLY A 13 0.64 26.53 -12.49
N VAL A 14 1.36 25.97 -13.47
CA VAL A 14 1.89 24.59 -13.48
C VAL A 14 3.38 24.50 -13.83
N GLU A 15 4.15 25.58 -13.64
CA GLU A 15 5.56 25.68 -14.06
C GLU A 15 6.40 24.46 -13.65
N GLN A 16 6.21 23.97 -12.43
CA GLN A 16 6.96 22.84 -11.87
C GLN A 16 6.77 21.51 -12.64
N TYR A 17 5.62 21.30 -13.30
CA TYR A 17 5.25 20.00 -13.88
C TYR A 17 5.22 20.00 -15.41
N LEU A 18 5.16 21.18 -16.03
CA LEU A 18 4.89 21.34 -17.44
C LEU A 18 5.95 20.68 -18.35
N HIS A 19 7.24 20.77 -18.02
CA HIS A 19 8.31 20.13 -18.81
C HIS A 19 8.07 18.63 -19.00
N ALA A 20 7.80 17.92 -17.90
CA ALA A 20 7.62 16.47 -17.95
C ALA A 20 6.36 16.09 -18.77
N CYS A 21 5.29 16.87 -18.66
CA CYS A 21 4.08 16.70 -19.48
C CYS A 21 4.40 16.81 -20.98
N LEU A 22 5.04 17.91 -21.38
CA LEU A 22 5.34 18.18 -22.79
C LEU A 22 6.41 17.22 -23.35
N ASP A 23 7.39 16.79 -22.55
CA ASP A 23 8.35 15.75 -22.95
C ASP A 23 7.65 14.41 -23.21
N SER A 24 6.65 14.05 -22.41
CA SER A 24 5.86 12.82 -22.62
C SER A 24 5.02 12.86 -23.90
N LEU A 25 4.58 14.05 -24.32
CA LEU A 25 3.90 14.28 -25.60
C LEU A 25 4.88 14.26 -26.78
N ALA A 26 6.07 14.83 -26.60
CA ALA A 26 7.12 14.81 -27.62
C ALA A 26 7.60 13.38 -27.93
N ALA A 27 7.62 12.52 -26.90
CA ALA A 27 8.04 11.12 -26.98
C ALA A 27 6.97 10.16 -27.54
N GLN A 28 5.79 10.64 -27.96
CA GLN A 28 4.75 9.77 -28.52
C GLN A 28 5.21 9.09 -29.82
N THR A 29 4.90 7.80 -29.97
CA THR A 29 5.25 7.00 -31.16
C THR A 29 4.34 7.27 -32.36
N LEU A 30 3.19 7.92 -32.15
CA LEU A 30 2.35 8.46 -33.22
C LEU A 30 2.93 9.81 -33.70
N ALA A 31 3.51 9.85 -34.90
CA ALA A 31 4.25 11.01 -35.38
C ALA A 31 3.37 12.14 -35.96
N ASP A 32 2.20 11.80 -36.48
CA ASP A 32 1.25 12.70 -37.14
C ASP A 32 0.23 13.32 -36.16
N LEU A 33 0.76 13.97 -35.12
CA LEU A 33 -0.02 14.73 -34.15
C LEU A 33 0.39 16.20 -34.10
N GLU A 34 -0.50 17.03 -33.58
CA GLU A 34 -0.19 18.39 -33.12
C GLU A 34 -0.61 18.57 -31.65
N VAL A 35 0.07 19.49 -30.96
CA VAL A 35 -0.16 19.81 -29.55
C VAL A 35 -0.52 21.29 -29.43
N ILE A 36 -1.75 21.58 -29.03
CA ILE A 36 -2.28 22.93 -28.82
C ILE A 36 -2.20 23.26 -27.33
N MET A 37 -1.16 24.00 -26.95
CA MET A 37 -0.91 24.50 -25.60
C MET A 37 -1.70 25.80 -25.38
N VAL A 38 -2.71 25.78 -24.52
CA VAL A 38 -3.55 26.96 -24.23
C VAL A 38 -3.19 27.52 -22.86
N ASP A 39 -2.38 28.59 -22.84
CA ASP A 39 -2.07 29.36 -21.64
C ASP A 39 -3.25 30.25 -21.25
N ASP A 40 -3.95 29.86 -20.17
CA ASP A 40 -5.14 30.54 -19.64
C ASP A 40 -4.74 31.67 -18.66
N GLY A 41 -3.73 32.45 -19.04
CA GLY A 41 -3.25 33.60 -18.25
C GLY A 41 -2.43 33.18 -17.02
N SER A 42 -1.49 32.25 -17.18
CA SER A 42 -0.67 31.74 -16.06
C SER A 42 0.12 32.87 -15.36
N PRO A 43 0.13 32.92 -14.01
CA PRO A 43 0.88 33.92 -13.25
C PRO A 43 2.36 33.55 -13.03
N ASP A 44 2.81 32.39 -13.52
CA ASP A 44 4.14 31.80 -13.31
C ASP A 44 4.91 31.61 -14.63
N GLY A 45 6.06 30.92 -14.60
CA GLY A 45 6.92 30.68 -15.76
C GLY A 45 6.33 29.75 -16.84
N SER A 46 5.12 29.21 -16.67
CA SER A 46 4.51 28.20 -17.56
C SER A 46 4.47 28.64 -19.03
N ALA A 47 4.15 29.91 -19.29
CA ALA A 47 4.06 30.42 -20.65
C ALA A 47 5.41 30.46 -21.38
N ALA A 48 6.50 30.69 -20.64
CA ALA A 48 7.85 30.69 -21.20
C ALA A 48 8.29 29.27 -21.59
N ILE A 49 7.97 28.28 -20.74
CA ILE A 49 8.20 26.86 -21.03
C ILE A 49 7.44 26.45 -22.30
N ALA A 50 6.15 26.77 -22.41
CA ALA A 50 5.37 26.43 -23.60
C ALA A 50 5.94 27.08 -24.89
N ALA A 51 6.43 28.31 -24.80
CA ALA A 51 7.08 28.98 -25.93
C ALA A 51 8.38 28.28 -26.37
N GLU A 52 9.16 27.72 -25.43
CA GLU A 52 10.35 26.93 -25.73
C GLU A 52 10.00 25.68 -26.55
N TYR A 53 8.96 24.94 -26.16
CA TYR A 53 8.55 23.73 -26.88
C TYR A 53 8.04 24.04 -28.29
N GLN A 54 7.28 25.13 -28.47
CA GLN A 54 6.88 25.59 -29.80
C GLN A 54 8.10 25.92 -30.68
N ALA A 55 9.15 26.50 -30.11
CA ALA A 55 10.37 26.82 -30.86
C ALA A 55 11.19 25.57 -31.22
N ARG A 56 11.15 24.53 -30.36
CA ARG A 56 11.92 23.30 -30.48
C ARG A 56 11.26 22.25 -31.39
N ASP A 57 9.94 22.15 -31.36
CA ASP A 57 9.17 21.12 -32.05
C ASP A 57 7.97 21.73 -32.79
N PRO A 58 7.93 21.69 -34.13
CA PRO A 58 6.87 22.34 -34.91
C PRO A 58 5.48 21.72 -34.72
N ARG A 59 5.37 20.57 -34.04
CA ARG A 59 4.08 19.98 -33.64
C ARG A 59 3.40 20.79 -32.54
N PHE A 60 4.14 21.58 -31.77
CA PHE A 60 3.63 22.31 -30.61
C PHE A 60 3.24 23.74 -30.98
N LYS A 61 2.03 24.16 -30.57
CA LYS A 61 1.46 25.49 -30.86
C LYS A 61 0.91 26.11 -29.58
N LEU A 62 1.41 27.28 -29.21
CA LEU A 62 0.98 28.05 -28.06
C LEU A 62 -0.12 29.05 -28.44
N VAL A 63 -1.22 29.01 -27.69
CA VAL A 63 -2.33 29.98 -27.73
C VAL A 63 -2.41 30.63 -26.35
N ARG A 64 -2.48 31.96 -26.30
CA ARG A 64 -2.57 32.71 -25.03
C ARG A 64 -3.91 33.42 -24.93
N LYS A 65 -4.52 33.39 -23.75
CA LYS A 65 -5.79 34.08 -23.46
C LYS A 65 -5.81 34.57 -22.01
N GLU A 66 -6.78 35.43 -21.68
CA GLU A 66 -7.07 35.78 -20.29
C GLU A 66 -7.74 34.62 -19.55
N ASN A 67 -7.49 34.48 -18.25
CA ASN A 67 -8.03 33.38 -17.43
C ASN A 67 -9.57 33.35 -17.47
N ALA A 68 -10.14 32.23 -17.94
CA ALA A 68 -11.58 31.97 -17.90
C ALA A 68 -11.93 30.57 -17.39
N GLY A 69 -10.94 29.82 -16.88
CA GLY A 69 -11.09 28.48 -16.33
C GLY A 69 -10.88 27.36 -17.35
N LEU A 70 -10.76 26.15 -16.81
CA LEU A 70 -10.33 24.93 -17.52
C LEU A 70 -11.19 24.59 -18.75
N GLY A 71 -12.53 24.64 -18.61
CA GLY A 71 -13.46 24.37 -19.71
C GLY A 71 -13.29 25.33 -20.89
N ALA A 72 -13.13 26.63 -20.60
CA ALA A 72 -12.93 27.66 -21.63
C ALA A 72 -11.58 27.48 -22.36
N ALA A 73 -10.52 27.09 -21.63
CA ALA A 73 -9.22 26.79 -22.22
C ALA A 73 -9.30 25.58 -23.17
N ARG A 74 -9.99 24.50 -22.78
CA ARG A 74 -10.21 23.32 -23.64
C ARG A 74 -11.00 23.66 -24.90
N ASN A 75 -12.09 24.43 -24.77
CA ASN A 75 -12.89 24.90 -25.92
C ASN A 75 -12.05 25.77 -26.87
N THR A 76 -11.21 26.66 -26.33
CA THR A 76 -10.28 27.48 -27.12
C THR A 76 -9.30 26.61 -27.91
N GLY A 77 -8.77 25.55 -27.28
CA GLY A 77 -7.87 24.61 -27.95
C GLY A 77 -8.54 23.87 -29.11
N VAL A 78 -9.79 23.42 -28.93
CA VAL A 78 -10.57 22.79 -30.01
C VAL A 78 -10.75 23.75 -31.19
N ALA A 79 -11.07 25.02 -30.92
CA ALA A 79 -11.24 26.04 -31.97
C ALA A 79 -9.94 26.35 -32.74
N HIS A 80 -8.77 26.15 -32.12
CA HIS A 80 -7.45 26.37 -32.74
C HIS A 80 -6.82 25.09 -33.31
N SER A 81 -7.49 23.94 -33.18
CA SER A 81 -7.05 22.68 -33.78
C SER A 81 -7.12 22.72 -35.31
N SER A 82 -6.21 22.01 -35.97
CA SER A 82 -6.16 21.88 -37.42
C SER A 82 -7.48 21.32 -37.95
N PRO A 83 -8.14 21.96 -38.92
CA PRO A 83 -9.41 21.48 -39.47
C PRO A 83 -9.29 20.09 -40.12
N ASP A 84 -8.08 19.71 -40.53
CA ASP A 84 -7.80 18.42 -41.17
C ASP A 84 -7.59 17.27 -40.17
N SER A 85 -7.57 17.54 -38.85
CA SER A 85 -7.37 16.50 -37.84
C SER A 85 -8.59 15.59 -37.74
N GLU A 86 -8.40 14.28 -37.89
CA GLU A 86 -9.45 13.27 -37.76
C GLU A 86 -9.90 13.07 -36.30
N TYR A 87 -9.01 13.33 -35.35
CA TYR A 87 -9.18 13.00 -33.93
C TYR A 87 -8.83 14.15 -32.99
N LEU A 88 -9.48 14.18 -31.82
CA LEU A 88 -9.27 15.13 -30.73
C LEU A 88 -8.93 14.39 -29.43
N ALA A 89 -7.97 14.92 -28.65
CA ALA A 89 -7.63 14.46 -27.31
C ALA A 89 -7.36 15.63 -26.37
N PHE A 90 -7.49 15.39 -25.07
CA PHE A 90 -7.28 16.38 -24.01
C PHE A 90 -6.25 15.84 -23.00
N VAL A 91 -5.37 16.70 -22.49
CA VAL A 91 -4.34 16.32 -21.50
C VAL A 91 -4.22 17.42 -20.47
N ASP A 92 -4.28 17.08 -19.19
CA ASP A 92 -4.03 18.04 -18.12
C ASP A 92 -2.52 18.29 -17.97
N SER A 93 -2.14 19.55 -17.79
CA SER A 93 -0.74 20.02 -17.94
C SER A 93 0.22 19.61 -16.82
N ASP A 94 -0.25 18.94 -15.77
CA ASP A 94 0.56 18.35 -14.70
C ASP A 94 0.71 16.82 -14.79
N ASP A 95 0.10 16.20 -15.80
CA ASP A 95 0.07 14.75 -16.00
C ASP A 95 1.08 14.27 -17.07
N LEU A 96 1.21 12.95 -17.23
CA LEU A 96 2.14 12.31 -18.18
C LEU A 96 1.43 11.23 -19.02
N LEU A 97 1.94 10.99 -20.23
CA LEU A 97 1.47 9.90 -21.09
C LEU A 97 2.58 8.86 -21.39
N PRO A 98 2.24 7.56 -21.45
CA PRO A 98 3.12 6.54 -22.02
C PRO A 98 3.37 6.79 -23.52
N PRO A 99 4.56 6.47 -24.07
CA PRO A 99 4.91 6.74 -25.48
C PRO A 99 3.96 6.15 -26.53
N ASP A 100 3.34 5.01 -26.25
CA ASP A 100 2.44 4.31 -27.18
C ASP A 100 0.96 4.68 -27.02
N ALA A 101 0.61 5.61 -26.12
CA ALA A 101 -0.76 5.89 -25.75
C ALA A 101 -1.64 6.24 -26.95
N TYR A 102 -1.23 7.23 -27.75
CA TYR A 102 -2.03 7.66 -28.89
C TYR A 102 -1.98 6.69 -30.07
N ARG A 103 -0.85 6.02 -30.30
CA ARG A 103 -0.75 4.96 -31.30
C ARG A 103 -1.77 3.85 -31.05
N MET A 104 -1.91 3.39 -29.81
CA MET A 104 -2.89 2.36 -29.44
C MET A 104 -4.34 2.85 -29.57
N LEU A 105 -4.64 4.06 -29.08
CA LEU A 105 -6.00 4.60 -29.11
C LEU A 105 -6.46 4.88 -30.55
N VAL A 106 -5.65 5.57 -31.35
CA VAL A 106 -5.96 5.88 -32.76
C VAL A 106 -5.99 4.61 -33.60
N GLY A 107 -5.02 3.71 -33.42
CA GLY A 107 -4.99 2.44 -34.15
C GLY A 107 -6.27 1.59 -33.93
N SER A 108 -6.76 1.52 -32.69
CA SER A 108 -8.03 0.84 -32.42
C SER A 108 -9.20 1.51 -33.15
N LEU A 109 -9.26 2.85 -33.17
CA LEU A 109 -10.33 3.57 -33.87
C LEU A 109 -10.29 3.37 -35.38
N ASP A 110 -9.10 3.33 -35.97
CA ASP A 110 -8.91 3.06 -37.40
C ASP A 110 -9.40 1.64 -37.76
N GLU A 111 -9.12 0.65 -36.92
CA GLU A 111 -9.57 -0.73 -37.12
C GLU A 111 -11.08 -0.90 -36.97
N THR A 112 -11.67 -0.26 -35.97
CA THR A 112 -13.06 -0.54 -35.57
C THR A 112 -14.07 0.42 -36.16
N GLY A 113 -13.67 1.64 -36.49
CA GLY A 113 -14.59 2.73 -36.84
C GLY A 113 -15.42 3.24 -35.64
N SER A 114 -15.05 2.91 -34.40
CA SER A 114 -15.73 3.42 -33.20
C SER A 114 -15.66 4.95 -33.10
N ASP A 115 -16.58 5.56 -32.35
CA ASP A 115 -16.69 7.03 -32.24
C ASP A 115 -15.58 7.62 -31.37
N PHE A 116 -15.17 6.90 -30.33
CA PHE A 116 -14.03 7.26 -29.49
C PHE A 116 -13.48 6.04 -28.75
N ALA A 117 -12.23 6.18 -28.28
CA ALA A 117 -11.53 5.17 -27.50
C ALA A 117 -11.22 5.73 -26.10
N THR A 118 -11.34 4.89 -25.07
CA THR A 118 -10.95 5.20 -23.68
C THR A 118 -9.88 4.22 -23.21
N GLY A 119 -8.87 4.71 -22.49
CA GLY A 119 -7.78 3.86 -21.99
C GLY A 119 -7.62 3.87 -20.47
N ASN A 120 -6.88 2.89 -19.98
CA ASN A 120 -6.62 2.73 -18.55
C ASN A 120 -5.70 3.84 -17.99
N VAL A 121 -5.84 4.11 -16.70
CA VAL A 121 -5.14 5.19 -15.99
C VAL A 121 -4.44 4.67 -14.74
N GLN A 122 -3.21 5.11 -14.53
CA GLN A 122 -2.49 4.92 -13.27
C GLN A 122 -2.24 6.27 -12.58
N HIS A 123 -2.24 6.32 -11.26
CA HIS A 123 -1.74 7.47 -10.52
C HIS A 123 -0.21 7.45 -10.48
N LEU A 124 0.41 8.61 -10.45
CA LEU A 124 1.82 8.77 -10.12
C LEU A 124 2.06 9.81 -9.02
N ASN A 125 3.17 9.69 -8.31
CA ASN A 125 3.76 10.77 -7.51
C ASN A 125 5.29 10.68 -7.56
N SER A 126 6.03 11.41 -6.73
CA SER A 126 7.50 11.37 -6.71
C SER A 126 8.12 9.99 -6.45
N ARG A 127 7.34 8.99 -6.01
CA ARG A 127 7.84 7.71 -5.49
C ARG A 127 7.35 6.47 -6.22
N ARG A 128 6.16 6.51 -6.81
CA ARG A 128 5.54 5.31 -7.38
C ARG A 128 4.47 5.62 -8.40
N VAL A 129 4.12 4.59 -9.16
CA VAL A 129 2.98 4.53 -10.08
C VAL A 129 2.06 3.38 -9.66
N TRP A 130 0.75 3.60 -9.59
CA TRP A 130 -0.22 2.56 -9.21
C TRP A 130 -1.58 2.70 -9.89
N GLN A 131 -2.34 1.61 -9.99
CA GLN A 131 -3.66 1.64 -10.65
C GLN A 131 -4.63 2.64 -10.01
N SER A 132 -5.20 3.55 -10.81
CA SER A 132 -6.25 4.45 -10.37
C SER A 132 -7.49 3.65 -9.92
N PRO A 133 -8.03 3.86 -8.70
CA PRO A 133 -9.21 3.14 -8.23
C PRO A 133 -10.43 3.34 -9.13
N MET A 134 -10.60 4.56 -9.66
CA MET A 134 -11.71 4.92 -10.55
C MET A 134 -11.64 4.18 -11.88
N HIS A 135 -10.43 4.00 -12.44
CA HIS A 135 -10.20 3.40 -13.76
C HIS A 135 -9.88 1.90 -13.73
N ARG A 136 -9.92 1.25 -12.56
CA ARG A 136 -9.57 -0.17 -12.40
C ARG A 136 -10.38 -1.11 -13.29
N MET A 137 -11.59 -0.72 -13.69
CA MET A 137 -12.41 -1.49 -14.63
C MET A 137 -11.82 -1.59 -16.03
N LEU A 138 -11.07 -0.57 -16.47
CA LEU A 138 -10.46 -0.51 -17.81
C LEU A 138 -9.26 -1.46 -17.89
N ALA A 139 -8.54 -1.68 -16.79
CA ALA A 139 -7.35 -2.54 -16.70
C ALA A 139 -7.59 -4.05 -17.01
N GLY A 140 -8.82 -4.47 -17.30
CA GLY A 140 -9.19 -5.88 -17.50
C GLY A 140 -8.76 -6.48 -18.86
N GLY A 141 -8.61 -5.64 -19.88
CA GLY A 141 -8.28 -6.04 -21.25
C GLY A 141 -8.95 -5.13 -22.29
N ALA A 142 -8.46 -5.18 -23.53
CA ALA A 142 -9.06 -4.43 -24.63
C ALA A 142 -10.46 -4.97 -24.97
N VAL A 143 -11.40 -4.07 -25.26
CA VAL A 143 -12.75 -4.39 -25.73
C VAL A 143 -13.09 -3.45 -26.89
N GLN A 144 -13.17 -4.01 -28.09
CA GLN A 144 -13.53 -3.27 -29.30
C GLN A 144 -15.05 -3.20 -29.47
N ARG A 145 -15.55 -2.11 -30.06
CA ARG A 145 -16.95 -1.89 -30.45
C ARG A 145 -17.96 -2.17 -29.33
N THR A 146 -17.67 -1.74 -28.10
CA THR A 146 -18.61 -1.85 -26.97
C THR A 146 -19.50 -0.62 -26.85
N HIS A 147 -20.46 -0.63 -25.94
CA HIS A 147 -21.32 0.51 -25.65
C HIS A 147 -21.65 0.51 -24.15
N VAL A 148 -21.99 1.68 -23.61
CA VAL A 148 -22.40 1.83 -22.20
C VAL A 148 -23.59 0.97 -21.79
N ARG A 149 -24.36 0.42 -22.74
CA ARG A 149 -25.53 -0.45 -22.53
C ARG A 149 -25.10 -1.89 -22.23
N ASP A 150 -24.01 -2.34 -22.86
CA ASP A 150 -23.45 -3.68 -22.65
C ASP A 150 -22.43 -3.67 -21.52
N ASN A 151 -21.79 -2.51 -21.30
CA ASN A 151 -20.78 -2.31 -20.28
C ASN A 151 -21.08 -1.05 -19.44
N HIS A 152 -22.01 -1.17 -18.48
CA HIS A 152 -22.38 -0.08 -17.55
C HIS A 152 -21.21 0.47 -16.72
N LYS A 153 -20.05 -0.20 -16.71
CA LYS A 153 -18.86 0.27 -16.00
C LYS A 153 -18.27 1.54 -16.64
N LEU A 154 -18.59 1.81 -17.90
CA LEU A 154 -18.18 3.05 -18.58
C LEU A 154 -18.82 4.30 -17.92
N LEU A 155 -19.95 4.17 -17.22
CA LEU A 155 -20.55 5.27 -16.44
C LEU A 155 -19.69 5.74 -15.25
N VAL A 156 -18.66 4.99 -14.89
CA VAL A 156 -17.72 5.32 -13.81
C VAL A 156 -16.61 6.24 -14.31
N ASP A 157 -16.19 6.09 -15.57
CA ASP A 157 -15.17 6.94 -16.18
C ASP A 157 -15.83 8.23 -16.67
N ARG A 158 -15.58 9.31 -15.93
CA ARG A 158 -16.18 10.63 -16.18
C ARG A 158 -15.16 11.66 -16.61
N THR A 159 -13.97 11.21 -16.99
CA THR A 159 -12.85 12.09 -17.36
C THR A 159 -12.82 12.27 -18.87
N ALA A 160 -12.30 13.38 -19.39
CA ALA A 160 -12.13 13.55 -20.84
C ALA A 160 -10.71 13.21 -21.30
N TRP A 161 -9.72 13.31 -20.41
CA TRP A 161 -8.30 13.29 -20.75
C TRP A 161 -7.70 11.91 -21.06
N ASN A 162 -8.37 10.81 -20.68
CA ASN A 162 -7.93 9.45 -21.04
C ASN A 162 -8.56 8.94 -22.35
N LYS A 163 -9.08 9.84 -23.20
CA LYS A 163 -9.87 9.51 -24.40
C LYS A 163 -9.32 10.18 -25.66
N VAL A 164 -9.57 9.52 -26.78
CA VAL A 164 -9.41 10.08 -28.13
C VAL A 164 -10.76 9.99 -28.84
N PHE A 165 -11.28 11.13 -29.29
CA PHE A 165 -12.58 11.25 -29.96
C PHE A 165 -12.40 11.44 -31.46
N ARG A 166 -13.26 10.80 -32.28
CA ARG A 166 -13.41 11.22 -33.68
C ARG A 166 -13.95 12.64 -33.72
N ARG A 167 -13.30 13.50 -34.49
CA ARG A 167 -13.72 14.91 -34.67
C ARG A 167 -15.14 15.00 -35.23
N SER A 168 -15.46 14.17 -36.22
CA SER A 168 -16.81 14.14 -36.82
C SER A 168 -17.91 13.82 -35.80
N PHE A 169 -17.66 12.88 -34.89
CA PHE A 169 -18.56 12.57 -33.78
C PHE A 169 -18.69 13.74 -32.81
N TRP A 170 -17.56 14.38 -32.47
CA TRP A 170 -17.52 15.53 -31.58
C TRP A 170 -18.35 16.71 -32.11
N GLU A 171 -18.16 17.05 -33.38
CA GLU A 171 -18.87 18.14 -34.05
C GLU A 171 -20.35 17.80 -34.29
N HIS A 172 -20.67 16.56 -34.67
CA HIS A 172 -22.05 16.13 -34.92
C HIS A 172 -22.96 16.32 -33.69
N HIS A 173 -22.45 16.04 -32.49
CA HIS A 173 -23.19 16.20 -31.24
C HIS A 173 -22.97 17.55 -30.55
N GLY A 174 -22.14 18.43 -31.12
CA GLY A 174 -21.89 19.76 -30.60
C GLY A 174 -21.31 19.75 -29.18
N PHE A 175 -20.37 18.84 -28.89
CA PHE A 175 -19.75 18.80 -27.56
C PHE A 175 -18.91 20.06 -27.31
N ALA A 176 -19.09 20.64 -26.13
CA ALA A 176 -18.29 21.73 -25.60
C ALA A 176 -18.27 21.60 -24.08
N PHE A 177 -17.15 21.97 -23.45
CA PHE A 177 -17.03 21.94 -22.00
C PHE A 177 -17.79 23.12 -21.39
N PRO A 178 -18.59 22.93 -20.32
CA PRO A 178 -19.26 24.03 -19.65
C PRO A 178 -18.24 24.98 -18.99
N GLU A 179 -18.50 26.28 -19.08
CA GLU A 179 -17.63 27.35 -18.56
C GLU A 179 -18.10 27.82 -17.17
N GLY A 180 -17.16 28.24 -16.32
CA GLY A 180 -17.45 28.78 -14.99
C GLY A 180 -17.86 27.77 -13.91
N VAL A 181 -17.83 26.47 -14.21
CA VAL A 181 -18.16 25.37 -13.28
C VAL A 181 -16.95 24.50 -12.97
N LEU A 182 -16.96 23.85 -11.80
CA LEU A 182 -16.02 22.78 -11.46
C LEU A 182 -16.58 21.43 -11.94
N TYR A 183 -15.69 20.50 -12.33
CA TYR A 183 -16.05 19.15 -12.79
C TYR A 183 -16.74 19.09 -14.17
N GLU A 184 -16.29 19.94 -15.09
CA GLU A 184 -16.83 20.11 -16.45
C GLU A 184 -16.77 18.82 -17.30
N ASP A 185 -15.82 17.92 -17.02
CA ASP A 185 -15.68 16.64 -17.74
C ASP A 185 -16.95 15.78 -17.67
N ILE A 186 -17.67 15.81 -16.55
CA ILE A 186 -18.81 14.93 -16.29
C ILE A 186 -19.92 15.17 -17.32
N GLU A 187 -20.14 16.44 -17.68
CA GLU A 187 -21.19 16.86 -18.59
C GLU A 187 -20.86 16.58 -20.07
N VAL A 188 -19.61 16.21 -20.38
CA VAL A 188 -19.19 15.80 -21.73
C VAL A 188 -19.05 14.28 -21.82
N SER A 189 -18.29 13.66 -20.91
CA SER A 189 -17.89 12.25 -21.02
C SER A 189 -19.05 11.27 -20.88
N ILE A 190 -20.00 11.53 -19.97
CA ILE A 190 -21.16 10.63 -19.82
C ILE A 190 -22.11 10.75 -21.03
N PRO A 191 -22.51 11.95 -21.49
CA PRO A 191 -23.26 12.08 -22.73
C PRO A 191 -22.55 11.45 -23.94
N ALA A 192 -21.23 11.63 -24.08
CA ALA A 192 -20.46 11.00 -25.16
C ALA A 192 -20.58 9.47 -25.14
N HIS A 193 -20.42 8.82 -23.98
CA HIS A 193 -20.60 7.37 -23.84
C HIS A 193 -22.00 6.88 -24.22
N VAL A 194 -23.02 7.72 -24.05
CA VAL A 194 -24.43 7.36 -24.29
C VAL A 194 -24.86 7.66 -25.72
N LEU A 195 -24.25 8.66 -26.36
CA LEU A 195 -24.55 9.09 -27.72
C LEU A 195 -23.74 8.34 -28.80
N ALA A 196 -22.56 7.82 -28.45
CA ALA A 196 -21.75 6.99 -29.34
C ALA A 196 -22.51 5.73 -29.80
N GLU A 197 -22.35 5.37 -31.08
CA GLU A 197 -22.76 4.08 -31.62
C GLU A 197 -21.90 2.97 -31.04
N SER A 198 -20.58 3.19 -30.95
CA SER A 198 -19.66 2.26 -30.32
C SER A 198 -18.39 2.93 -29.80
N VAL A 199 -17.79 2.32 -28.78
CA VAL A 199 -16.62 2.79 -28.04
C VAL A 199 -15.61 1.66 -27.92
N ASP A 200 -14.33 1.99 -28.07
CA ASP A 200 -13.23 1.06 -27.80
C ASP A 200 -12.64 1.29 -26.41
N VAL A 201 -12.27 0.20 -25.73
CA VAL A 201 -11.60 0.23 -24.43
C VAL A 201 -10.21 -0.35 -24.58
N ILE A 202 -9.18 0.40 -24.15
CA ILE A 202 -7.78 -0.06 -24.07
C ILE A 202 -7.43 -0.39 -22.62
N GLY A 203 -6.95 -1.61 -22.39
CA GLY A 203 -6.61 -2.10 -21.05
C GLY A 203 -5.19 -1.76 -20.59
N GLU A 204 -4.30 -1.37 -21.52
CA GLU A 204 -2.99 -0.83 -21.17
C GLU A 204 -3.11 0.59 -20.63
N PRO A 205 -2.24 1.01 -19.68
CA PRO A 205 -2.16 2.40 -19.28
C PRO A 205 -1.90 3.29 -20.50
N VAL A 206 -2.72 4.33 -20.66
CA VAL A 206 -2.55 5.39 -21.68
C VAL A 206 -2.33 6.75 -21.03
N TYR A 207 -2.42 6.83 -19.70
CA TYR A 207 -2.36 8.08 -18.97
C TYR A 207 -1.86 7.86 -17.53
N TYR A 208 -0.98 8.73 -17.07
CA TYR A 208 -0.51 8.79 -15.70
C TYR A 208 -0.99 10.08 -15.03
N TRP A 209 -1.92 9.93 -14.09
CA TRP A 209 -2.53 11.01 -13.32
C TRP A 209 -1.70 11.36 -12.07
N ARG A 210 -1.15 12.57 -12.01
CA ARG A 210 -0.27 13.02 -10.94
C ARG A 210 -1.06 13.39 -9.68
N LEU A 211 -0.60 12.88 -8.55
CA LEU A 211 -0.95 13.39 -7.23
C LEU A 211 0.21 14.24 -6.71
N ARG A 212 -0.02 15.54 -6.51
CA ARG A 212 1.00 16.51 -6.05
C ARG A 212 1.40 16.22 -4.59
N ASP A 213 2.71 16.23 -4.30
CA ASP A 213 3.27 15.95 -2.97
C ASP A 213 3.53 17.27 -2.20
N GLY A 214 2.87 17.51 -1.06
CA GLY A 214 3.07 18.68 -0.18
C GLY A 214 1.99 19.77 -0.24
N GLU A 215 2.03 20.75 0.68
CA GLU A 215 1.00 21.78 0.95
C GLU A 215 0.82 22.88 -0.13
N GLY A 216 1.42 22.71 -1.31
CA GLY A 216 1.26 23.63 -2.43
C GLY A 216 -0.12 23.51 -3.08
N ALA A 217 -1.13 24.12 -2.45
CA ALA A 217 -2.54 24.19 -2.85
C ALA A 217 -3.20 22.83 -3.17
N PRO A 218 -3.98 22.24 -2.25
CA PRO A 218 -4.69 21.00 -2.53
C PRO A 218 -5.55 21.13 -3.79
N SER A 219 -5.52 20.11 -4.65
CA SER A 219 -6.34 20.04 -5.86
C SER A 219 -7.81 20.24 -5.48
N ILE A 220 -8.64 20.71 -6.42
CA ILE A 220 -10.09 20.88 -6.20
C ILE A 220 -10.73 19.62 -5.59
N THR A 221 -10.24 18.43 -5.97
CA THR A 221 -10.67 17.11 -5.46
C THR A 221 -10.27 16.77 -4.02
N GLN A 222 -9.41 17.59 -3.40
CA GLN A 222 -8.92 17.45 -2.02
C GLN A 222 -9.64 18.39 -1.04
N ARG A 223 -10.30 19.46 -1.53
CA ARG A 223 -11.07 20.43 -0.71
C ARG A 223 -12.51 19.96 -0.47
N ARG A 224 -12.66 18.92 0.37
CA ARG A 224 -13.92 18.14 0.49
C ARG A 224 -14.94 18.68 1.49
N THR A 225 -14.57 19.68 2.28
CA THR A 225 -15.41 20.32 3.31
C THR A 225 -15.91 21.70 2.90
N GLU A 226 -15.63 22.15 1.67
CA GLU A 226 -16.11 23.43 1.17
C GLU A 226 -17.57 23.35 0.67
N PRO A 227 -18.47 24.24 1.10
CA PRO A 227 -19.87 24.24 0.66
C PRO A 227 -20.03 24.35 -0.86
N ARG A 228 -19.19 25.15 -1.53
CA ARG A 228 -19.21 25.29 -3.00
C ARG A 228 -18.89 23.95 -3.69
N GLY A 229 -17.95 23.18 -3.15
CA GLY A 229 -17.53 21.90 -3.74
C GLY A 229 -18.64 20.87 -3.80
N ILE A 230 -19.45 20.74 -2.73
CA ILE A 230 -20.62 19.85 -2.74
C ILE A 230 -21.75 20.38 -3.63
N ARG A 231 -21.99 21.70 -3.65
CA ARG A 231 -23.01 22.33 -4.52
C ARG A 231 -22.74 22.02 -5.99
N ASP A 232 -21.53 22.35 -6.45
CA ASP A 232 -21.14 22.19 -7.86
C ASP A 232 -21.12 20.70 -8.24
N ARG A 233 -20.68 19.82 -7.32
CA ARG A 233 -20.71 18.37 -7.57
C ARG A 233 -22.13 17.82 -7.68
N ALA A 234 -23.01 18.17 -6.73
CA ALA A 234 -24.39 17.74 -6.73
C ALA A 234 -25.13 18.23 -7.99
N GLN A 235 -24.86 19.47 -8.42
CA GLN A 235 -25.42 20.04 -9.63
C GLN A 235 -24.97 19.29 -10.88
N ALA A 236 -23.67 19.03 -11.03
CA ALA A 236 -23.12 18.30 -12.19
C ALA A 236 -23.72 16.89 -12.30
N VAL A 237 -23.79 16.14 -11.20
CA VAL A 237 -24.41 14.81 -11.23
C VAL A 237 -25.91 14.88 -11.47
N ALA A 238 -26.59 15.93 -10.99
CA ALA A 238 -28.01 16.14 -11.23
C ALA A 238 -28.30 16.43 -12.70
N THR A 239 -27.50 17.27 -13.36
CA THR A 239 -27.60 17.59 -14.80
C THR A 239 -27.51 16.32 -15.64
N VAL A 240 -26.52 15.47 -15.40
CA VAL A 240 -26.37 14.21 -16.14
C VAL A 240 -27.52 13.24 -15.87
N SER A 241 -27.99 13.13 -14.61
CA SER A 241 -29.16 12.29 -14.30
C SER A 241 -30.43 12.75 -15.04
N ARG A 242 -30.65 14.07 -15.14
CA ARG A 242 -31.74 14.66 -15.95
C ARG A 242 -31.57 14.39 -17.44
N PHE A 243 -30.36 14.52 -17.97
CA PHE A 243 -30.06 14.16 -19.37
C PHE A 243 -30.42 12.69 -19.66
N LEU A 244 -30.02 11.76 -18.79
CA LEU A 244 -30.36 10.35 -18.92
C LEU A 244 -31.88 10.10 -18.79
N GLY A 245 -32.56 10.90 -17.98
CA GLY A 245 -34.02 10.85 -17.78
C GLY A 245 -34.87 11.58 -18.82
N SER A 246 -34.26 12.34 -19.74
CA SER A 246 -34.98 13.20 -20.71
C SER A 246 -35.88 12.45 -21.70
N ARG A 247 -35.65 11.14 -21.86
CA ARG A 247 -36.46 10.23 -22.68
C ARG A 247 -37.03 9.11 -21.82
N PRO A 248 -38.08 9.37 -21.01
CA PRO A 248 -38.59 8.39 -20.05
C PRO A 248 -39.16 7.14 -20.72
N ASP A 249 -39.68 7.25 -21.94
CA ASP A 249 -40.26 6.13 -22.70
C ASP A 249 -39.21 5.16 -23.26
N ASP A 250 -37.92 5.54 -23.27
CA ASP A 250 -36.82 4.68 -23.69
C ASP A 250 -36.37 3.79 -22.52
N PRO A 251 -36.60 2.47 -22.56
CA PRO A 251 -36.25 1.56 -21.46
C PRO A 251 -34.74 1.48 -21.24
N VAL A 252 -33.92 1.64 -22.28
CA VAL A 252 -32.46 1.63 -22.18
C VAL A 252 -31.98 2.89 -21.46
N ARG A 253 -32.51 4.06 -21.82
CA ARG A 253 -32.21 5.32 -21.11
C ARG A 253 -32.59 5.25 -19.63
N ARG A 254 -33.74 4.68 -19.32
CA ARG A 254 -34.19 4.47 -17.93
C ARG A 254 -33.26 3.55 -17.15
N GLU A 255 -32.80 2.46 -17.76
CA GLU A 255 -31.83 1.55 -17.14
C GLU A 255 -30.48 2.25 -16.88
N LEU A 256 -29.98 3.01 -17.85
CA LEU A 256 -28.74 3.77 -17.72
C LEU A 256 -28.84 4.86 -16.64
N LYS A 257 -29.97 5.57 -16.55
CA LYS A 257 -30.24 6.53 -15.46
C LYS A 257 -30.18 5.84 -14.10
N ASN A 258 -30.89 4.71 -13.95
CA ASN A 258 -30.90 3.98 -12.68
C ASN A 258 -29.50 3.47 -12.28
N ALA A 259 -28.72 3.00 -13.26
CA ALA A 259 -27.34 2.58 -13.04
C ALA A 259 -26.45 3.77 -12.63
N TYR A 260 -26.61 4.92 -13.28
CA TYR A 260 -25.89 6.14 -12.97
C TYR A 260 -26.23 6.69 -11.57
N ASP A 261 -27.51 6.76 -11.23
CA ASP A 261 -27.97 7.25 -9.92
C ASP A 261 -27.46 6.37 -8.78
N HIS A 262 -27.54 5.04 -8.97
CA HIS A 262 -26.96 4.08 -8.03
C HIS A 262 -25.46 4.34 -7.82
N ARG A 263 -24.72 4.66 -8.88
CA ARG A 263 -23.28 5.00 -8.80
C ARG A 263 -23.02 6.29 -8.04
N CYS A 264 -23.80 7.33 -8.30
CA CYS A 264 -23.66 8.60 -7.58
C CYS A 264 -23.87 8.44 -6.07
N LEU A 265 -24.80 7.59 -5.65
CA LEU A 265 -25.06 7.30 -4.23
C LEU A 265 -24.04 6.36 -3.57
N THR A 266 -23.32 5.56 -4.36
CA THR A 266 -22.38 4.54 -3.83
C THR A 266 -20.92 4.96 -3.87
N ASP A 267 -20.57 5.81 -4.84
CA ASP A 267 -19.20 6.22 -5.14
C ASP A 267 -19.03 7.75 -5.01
N ASP A 268 -19.90 8.55 -5.63
CA ASP A 268 -19.67 9.99 -5.81
C ASP A 268 -19.99 10.88 -4.59
N LEU A 269 -21.27 11.08 -4.31
CA LEU A 269 -21.76 11.89 -3.19
C LEU A 269 -21.40 11.25 -1.85
N ARG A 270 -21.04 9.95 -1.86
CA ARG A 270 -20.52 9.25 -0.70
C ARG A 270 -19.21 9.85 -0.18
N ILE A 271 -18.37 10.43 -1.04
CA ILE A 271 -17.10 11.05 -0.61
C ILE A 271 -17.39 12.22 0.34
N PHE A 272 -18.41 13.03 0.01
CA PHE A 272 -18.87 14.14 0.85
C PHE A 272 -19.64 13.65 2.09
N LEU A 273 -20.46 12.59 1.95
CA LEU A 273 -21.13 11.95 3.08
C LEU A 273 -20.14 11.49 4.16
N GLN A 274 -18.95 11.02 3.76
CA GLN A 274 -17.94 10.49 4.70
C GLN A 274 -17.20 11.57 5.50
N VAL A 275 -17.19 12.82 5.05
CA VAL A 275 -16.50 13.93 5.75
C VAL A 275 -17.41 14.74 6.65
N LEU A 276 -18.73 14.46 6.67
CA LEU A 276 -19.69 15.12 7.55
C LEU A 276 -19.23 15.23 9.02
N PRO A 277 -18.64 14.21 9.65
CA PRO A 277 -18.21 14.32 11.04
C PRO A 277 -17.06 15.30 11.32
N GLN A 278 -16.45 15.86 10.28
CA GLN A 278 -15.35 16.82 10.34
C GLN A 278 -15.75 18.19 9.79
N ALA A 279 -16.95 18.32 9.22
CA ALA A 279 -17.41 19.53 8.57
C ALA A 279 -18.20 20.40 9.55
N GLU A 280 -18.23 21.71 9.28
CA GLU A 280 -18.98 22.71 10.05
C GLU A 280 -20.46 22.76 9.63
N GLU A 281 -21.26 23.50 10.40
CA GLU A 281 -22.72 23.61 10.24
C GLU A 281 -23.11 24.14 8.84
N ASP A 282 -22.42 25.16 8.33
CA ASP A 282 -22.67 25.71 6.98
C ASP A 282 -22.53 24.65 5.88
N PHE A 283 -21.58 23.73 6.02
CA PHE A 283 -21.42 22.62 5.08
C PHE A 283 -22.51 21.56 5.26
N HIS A 284 -22.92 21.28 6.51
CA HIS A 284 -24.00 20.33 6.80
C HIS A 284 -25.30 20.77 6.14
N ASP A 285 -25.63 22.05 6.24
CA ASP A 285 -26.83 22.64 5.65
C ASP A 285 -26.79 22.61 4.13
N GLU A 286 -25.69 23.05 3.54
CA GLU A 286 -25.49 23.02 2.09
C GLU A 286 -25.50 21.58 1.53
N PHE A 287 -24.90 20.63 2.26
CA PHE A 287 -24.94 19.21 1.92
C PHE A 287 -26.37 18.68 1.95
N LEU A 288 -27.11 18.91 3.04
CA LEU A 288 -28.50 18.44 3.16
C LEU A 288 -29.37 19.04 2.06
N ARG A 289 -29.21 20.32 1.74
CA ARG A 289 -29.97 20.99 0.67
C ARG A 289 -29.66 20.40 -0.71
N SER A 290 -28.41 20.53 -1.16
CA SER A 290 -28.00 20.16 -2.53
C SER A 290 -28.13 18.66 -2.81
N VAL A 291 -27.92 17.81 -1.81
CA VAL A 291 -28.10 16.35 -1.95
C VAL A 291 -29.57 15.96 -1.94
N ASN A 292 -30.43 16.61 -1.15
CA ASN A 292 -31.87 16.31 -1.19
C ASN A 292 -32.50 16.74 -2.52
N ASP A 293 -32.08 17.87 -3.08
CA ASP A 293 -32.48 18.30 -4.43
C ASP A 293 -32.13 17.23 -5.47
N TYR A 294 -30.94 16.62 -5.35
CA TYR A 294 -30.56 15.47 -6.18
C TYR A 294 -31.39 14.21 -5.87
N LEU A 295 -31.70 13.91 -4.61
CA LEU A 295 -32.50 12.74 -4.24
C LEU A 295 -33.96 12.83 -4.71
N ASP A 296 -34.52 14.02 -4.91
CA ASP A 296 -35.88 14.24 -5.43
C ASP A 296 -36.11 13.61 -6.81
N GLN A 297 -35.06 13.56 -7.63
CA GLN A 297 -35.10 13.02 -8.99
C GLN A 297 -34.63 11.55 -9.09
N VAL A 298 -34.21 10.94 -7.97
CA VAL A 298 -33.76 9.54 -7.90
C VAL A 298 -34.94 8.63 -7.57
N ASP A 299 -35.08 7.50 -8.28
CA ASP A 299 -36.09 6.51 -7.93
C ASP A 299 -35.85 5.98 -6.49
N PRO A 300 -36.84 6.10 -5.57
CA PRO A 300 -36.69 5.63 -4.19
C PRO A 300 -36.27 4.16 -4.07
N LYS A 301 -36.59 3.33 -5.06
CA LYS A 301 -36.18 1.92 -5.11
C LYS A 301 -34.65 1.79 -5.14
N ILE A 302 -33.94 2.70 -5.80
CA ILE A 302 -32.47 2.69 -5.85
C ILE A 302 -31.89 2.84 -4.45
N VAL A 303 -32.40 3.80 -3.66
CA VAL A 303 -31.99 3.99 -2.26
C VAL A 303 -32.32 2.75 -1.41
N LEU A 304 -33.49 2.14 -1.64
CA LEU A 304 -33.91 0.93 -0.91
C LEU A 304 -33.09 -0.32 -1.26
N ASP A 305 -32.49 -0.39 -2.44
CA ASP A 305 -31.64 -1.49 -2.89
C ASP A 305 -30.17 -1.35 -2.44
N LEU A 306 -29.80 -0.20 -1.87
CA LEU A 306 -28.47 0.03 -1.28
C LEU A 306 -28.20 -0.88 -0.07
N PRO A 307 -26.93 -1.18 0.24
CA PRO A 307 -26.56 -1.88 1.48
C PRO A 307 -27.10 -1.17 2.72
N THR A 308 -27.56 -1.91 3.72
CA THR A 308 -28.29 -1.40 4.90
C THR A 308 -27.61 -0.19 5.55
N PRO A 309 -26.29 -0.19 5.83
CA PRO A 309 -25.67 1.00 6.42
C PRO A 309 -25.79 2.24 5.54
N LEU A 310 -25.55 2.12 4.23
CA LEU A 310 -25.62 3.23 3.30
C LEU A 310 -27.07 3.66 3.04
N ARG A 311 -27.99 2.71 2.94
CA ARG A 311 -29.44 2.94 2.86
C ARG A 311 -29.94 3.74 4.05
N VAL A 312 -29.55 3.37 5.28
CA VAL A 312 -29.92 4.09 6.49
C VAL A 312 -29.37 5.52 6.44
N LYS A 313 -28.09 5.72 6.08
CA LYS A 313 -27.50 7.07 5.94
C LYS A 313 -28.28 7.95 4.96
N TRP A 314 -28.57 7.47 3.76
CA TRP A 314 -29.35 8.25 2.78
C TRP A 314 -30.79 8.52 3.22
N LEU A 315 -31.42 7.60 3.96
CA LEU A 315 -32.74 7.84 4.55
C LEU A 315 -32.72 8.87 5.69
N LEU A 316 -31.63 8.94 6.46
CA LEU A 316 -31.41 9.98 7.47
C LEU A 316 -31.17 11.35 6.82
N VAL A 317 -30.35 11.41 5.75
CA VAL A 317 -30.20 12.61 4.91
C VAL A 317 -31.55 13.08 4.39
N ARG A 318 -32.38 12.16 3.89
CA ARG A 318 -33.73 12.45 3.39
C ARG A 318 -34.70 12.96 4.45
N LYS A 319 -34.44 12.63 5.71
CA LYS A 319 -35.22 13.09 6.87
C LYS A 319 -34.63 14.34 7.54
N HIS A 320 -33.54 14.89 7.01
CA HIS A 320 -32.78 15.97 7.63
C HIS A 320 -32.33 15.64 9.08
N ALA A 321 -32.07 14.35 9.35
CA ALA A 321 -31.70 13.84 10.68
C ALA A 321 -30.16 13.82 10.85
N MET A 322 -29.54 15.01 10.94
CA MET A 322 -28.08 15.13 11.03
C MET A 322 -27.51 14.56 12.34
N GLY A 323 -28.21 14.73 13.47
CA GLY A 323 -27.78 14.19 14.77
C GLY A 323 -27.61 12.67 14.74
N GLU A 324 -28.63 11.93 14.32
CA GLU A 324 -28.59 10.48 14.17
C GLU A 324 -27.56 10.02 13.12
N LEU A 325 -27.35 10.81 12.07
CA LEU A 325 -26.33 10.51 11.06
C LEU A 325 -24.93 10.58 11.68
N LEU A 326 -24.65 11.60 12.50
CA LEU A 326 -23.39 11.74 13.23
C LEU A 326 -23.22 10.66 14.31
N GLU A 327 -24.28 10.28 15.03
CA GLU A 327 -24.26 9.15 15.97
C GLU A 327 -23.93 7.83 15.27
N MET A 328 -24.49 7.59 14.08
CA MET A 328 -24.15 6.42 13.28
C MET A 328 -22.66 6.40 12.93
N PHE A 329 -22.08 7.53 12.55
CA PHE A 329 -20.64 7.64 12.29
C PHE A 329 -19.81 7.46 13.57
N ALA A 330 -20.28 7.93 14.72
CA ALA A 330 -19.65 7.69 16.02
C ALA A 330 -19.62 6.20 16.36
N ALA A 331 -20.76 5.49 16.25
CA ALA A 331 -20.85 4.05 16.50
C ALA A 331 -19.98 3.22 15.52
N GLU A 332 -19.92 3.62 14.24
CA GLU A 332 -19.02 3.00 13.25
C GLU A 332 -17.53 3.21 13.61
N ARG A 333 -17.16 4.40 14.09
CA ARG A 333 -15.79 4.72 14.55
C ARG A 333 -15.41 3.96 15.82
N ALA A 334 -16.33 3.86 16.77
CA ALA A 334 -16.18 3.03 17.98
C ALA A 334 -16.12 1.52 17.67
N GLY A 335 -16.44 1.13 16.44
CA GLY A 335 -16.41 -0.27 16.02
C GLY A 335 -17.48 -1.11 16.72
N GLU A 336 -18.66 -0.54 16.95
CA GLU A 336 -19.79 -1.27 17.50
C GLU A 336 -20.28 -2.35 16.51
N PRO A 337 -20.56 -3.57 16.97
CA PRO A 337 -21.08 -4.62 16.10
C PRO A 337 -22.55 -4.36 15.76
N VAL A 338 -22.90 -4.49 14.47
CA VAL A 338 -24.31 -4.49 14.05
C VAL A 338 -24.93 -5.82 14.43
N GLU A 339 -25.81 -5.80 15.44
CA GLU A 339 -26.54 -6.99 15.87
C GLU A 339 -27.52 -7.46 14.79
N LEU A 340 -27.64 -8.78 14.65
CA LEU A 340 -28.60 -9.41 13.75
C LEU A 340 -29.74 -10.06 14.54
N ARG A 341 -30.98 -9.74 14.20
CA ARG A 341 -32.19 -10.37 14.75
C ARG A 341 -32.93 -11.20 13.70
N GLY A 342 -33.60 -12.27 14.16
CA GLY A 342 -34.49 -13.11 13.36
C GLY A 342 -33.90 -14.46 12.94
N LEU A 343 -34.78 -15.43 12.69
CA LEU A 343 -34.42 -16.81 12.30
C LEU A 343 -34.28 -16.93 10.77
N LEU A 344 -35.37 -16.81 10.02
CA LEU A 344 -35.40 -16.95 8.56
C LEU A 344 -35.06 -15.68 7.79
N ARG A 345 -35.47 -14.52 8.33
CA ARG A 345 -35.16 -13.19 7.79
C ARG A 345 -34.32 -12.44 8.83
N LYS A 346 -33.19 -11.90 8.41
CA LYS A 346 -32.25 -11.20 9.27
C LYS A 346 -32.43 -9.69 9.14
N TYR A 347 -32.48 -9.01 10.28
CA TYR A 347 -32.62 -7.55 10.38
C TYR A 347 -31.46 -6.97 11.20
N ALA A 348 -30.92 -5.84 10.74
CA ALA A 348 -29.98 -5.03 11.50
C ALA A 348 -30.69 -4.43 12.72
N ARG A 349 -29.94 -4.31 13.82
CA ARG A 349 -30.33 -3.52 14.96
C ARG A 349 -29.20 -2.55 15.29
N PHE A 350 -29.56 -1.29 15.48
CA PHE A 350 -28.67 -0.22 15.89
C PHE A 350 -29.17 0.30 17.23
N SER A 351 -28.35 0.24 18.27
CA SER A 351 -28.69 0.67 19.63
C SER A 351 -29.09 2.14 19.69
N TRP A 352 -28.34 3.01 19.01
CA TRP A 352 -28.61 4.45 18.91
C TRP A 352 -29.93 4.75 18.19
N LEU A 353 -30.26 4.01 17.12
CA LEU A 353 -31.52 4.19 16.40
C LEU A 353 -32.73 3.71 17.21
N ASP A 354 -32.58 2.64 18.00
CA ASP A 354 -33.62 2.19 18.93
C ASP A 354 -33.92 3.25 20.01
N ALA A 355 -32.94 4.12 20.33
CA ALA A 355 -33.06 5.21 21.30
C ALA A 355 -33.50 6.56 20.70
N SER A 356 -33.45 6.71 19.36
CA SER A 356 -33.84 7.94 18.66
C SER A 356 -35.35 8.03 18.42
N ALA A 357 -35.87 9.26 18.30
CA ALA A 357 -37.23 9.54 17.85
C ALA A 357 -37.45 9.30 16.34
N VAL A 358 -36.38 9.11 15.57
CA VAL A 358 -36.43 8.92 14.10
C VAL A 358 -36.87 7.50 13.75
N GLY A 359 -38.17 7.35 13.46
CA GLY A 359 -38.73 6.08 13.01
C GLY A 359 -38.32 5.68 11.58
N LEU A 360 -37.69 4.52 11.42
CA LEU A 360 -37.43 3.86 10.13
C LEU A 360 -38.26 2.57 9.99
N PRO A 361 -38.92 2.31 8.84
CA PRO A 361 -39.70 1.09 8.65
C PRO A 361 -38.84 -0.19 8.76
N ARG A 362 -39.32 -1.22 9.47
CA ARG A 362 -38.58 -2.49 9.68
C ARG A 362 -38.02 -3.12 8.40
N ARG A 363 -38.69 -2.94 7.25
CA ARG A 363 -38.21 -3.43 5.93
C ARG A 363 -36.87 -2.82 5.51
N VAL A 364 -36.56 -1.58 5.90
CA VAL A 364 -35.30 -0.90 5.55
C VAL A 364 -34.12 -1.37 6.41
N LEU A 365 -34.38 -2.14 7.46
CA LEU A 365 -33.37 -2.79 8.29
C LEU A 365 -33.09 -4.23 7.84
N ARG A 366 -33.74 -4.71 6.76
CA ARG A 366 -33.58 -6.09 6.27
C ARG A 366 -32.20 -6.29 5.65
N MET A 367 -31.49 -7.33 6.12
CA MET A 367 -30.10 -7.62 5.76
C MET A 367 -29.88 -8.90 4.95
N ASP A 368 -30.90 -9.73 4.72
CA ASP A 368 -30.75 -11.02 4.01
C ASP A 368 -29.90 -10.94 2.71
N PRO A 369 -30.07 -9.93 1.82
CA PRO A 369 -29.28 -9.81 0.58
C PRO A 369 -27.80 -9.47 0.81
N GLU A 370 -27.48 -8.91 1.97
CA GLU A 370 -26.12 -8.48 2.34
C GLU A 370 -25.33 -9.56 3.07
N LEU A 371 -26.02 -10.55 3.64
CA LEU A 371 -25.41 -11.75 4.24
C LEU A 371 -24.90 -12.67 3.12
N ARG A 372 -23.79 -12.23 2.51
CA ARG A 372 -23.15 -12.87 1.37
C ARG A 372 -22.23 -13.99 1.85
N LEU A 373 -22.20 -15.07 1.07
CA LEU A 373 -21.20 -16.12 1.23
C LEU A 373 -19.85 -15.61 0.73
N ARG A 374 -18.84 -15.63 1.61
CA ARG A 374 -17.42 -15.55 1.28
C ARG A 374 -16.87 -16.96 1.24
N ALA A 375 -16.18 -17.28 0.16
CA ALA A 375 -15.67 -18.60 -0.13
C ALA A 375 -14.24 -18.54 -0.71
N PRO A 376 -13.30 -17.83 -0.05
CA PRO A 376 -11.94 -17.71 -0.54
C PRO A 376 -11.24 -19.09 -0.48
N LEU A 377 -10.67 -19.48 -1.61
CA LEU A 377 -9.70 -20.57 -1.71
C LEU A 377 -8.34 -20.05 -1.23
N GLN A 378 -7.73 -20.79 -0.31
CA GLN A 378 -6.43 -20.44 0.25
C GLN A 378 -5.32 -21.22 -0.42
N GLU A 379 -5.55 -22.52 -0.61
CA GLU A 379 -4.56 -23.43 -1.16
C GLU A 379 -5.22 -24.32 -2.21
N LEU A 380 -4.45 -24.59 -3.25
CA LEU A 380 -4.77 -25.57 -4.27
C LEU A 380 -3.47 -26.26 -4.67
N SER A 381 -3.40 -27.56 -4.40
CA SER A 381 -2.19 -28.37 -4.53
C SER A 381 -2.54 -29.76 -5.05
N TRP A 382 -1.55 -30.47 -5.57
CA TRP A 382 -1.70 -31.86 -6.02
C TRP A 382 -1.07 -32.79 -4.98
N GLU A 383 -1.83 -33.79 -4.53
CA GLU A 383 -1.39 -34.81 -3.57
C GLU A 383 -1.68 -36.18 -4.16
N SER A 384 -0.64 -36.94 -4.49
CA SER A 384 -0.76 -38.31 -5.03
C SER A 384 -1.75 -38.42 -6.21
N GLY A 385 -1.69 -37.45 -7.14
CA GLY A 385 -2.55 -37.39 -8.32
C GLY A 385 -3.99 -36.89 -8.08
N LYS A 386 -4.31 -36.47 -6.85
CA LYS A 386 -5.61 -35.86 -6.50
C LYS A 386 -5.44 -34.36 -6.28
N LEU A 387 -6.43 -33.60 -6.72
CA LEU A 387 -6.43 -32.15 -6.55
C LEU A 387 -6.99 -31.82 -5.17
N ARG A 388 -6.15 -31.30 -4.27
CA ARG A 388 -6.55 -30.80 -2.96
C ARG A 388 -7.01 -29.35 -3.06
N LEU A 389 -8.21 -29.07 -2.56
CA LEU A 389 -8.76 -27.73 -2.42
C LEU A 389 -8.97 -27.45 -0.95
N LEU A 390 -8.42 -26.34 -0.48
CA LEU A 390 -8.56 -25.88 0.89
C LEU A 390 -8.92 -24.40 0.90
N GLY A 391 -9.94 -24.05 1.68
CA GLY A 391 -10.32 -22.66 1.86
C GLY A 391 -11.25 -22.43 3.02
N HIS A 392 -11.86 -21.26 3.05
CA HIS A 392 -12.90 -20.92 4.03
C HIS A 392 -14.23 -20.71 3.31
N ALA A 393 -15.34 -20.97 3.99
CA ALA A 393 -16.67 -20.66 3.49
C ALA A 393 -17.58 -20.19 4.64
N ARG A 394 -17.85 -18.88 4.67
CA ARG A 394 -18.59 -18.20 5.73
C ARG A 394 -19.65 -17.26 5.19
N ILE A 395 -20.78 -17.15 5.88
CA ILE A 395 -21.74 -16.08 5.62
C ILE A 395 -21.32 -14.88 6.46
N ASP A 396 -21.14 -13.72 5.82
CA ASP A 396 -20.73 -12.49 6.50
C ASP A 396 -21.67 -12.22 7.70
N ARG A 397 -21.08 -11.88 8.86
CA ARG A 397 -21.78 -11.61 10.14
C ARG A 397 -22.48 -12.77 10.85
N ILE A 398 -22.32 -14.01 10.39
CA ILE A 398 -22.88 -15.21 11.05
C ILE A 398 -21.74 -16.09 11.61
N ASP A 399 -21.62 -16.17 12.94
CA ASP A 399 -20.57 -16.94 13.60
C ASP A 399 -20.63 -18.46 13.27
N GLN A 400 -19.46 -19.09 13.21
CA GLN A 400 -19.23 -20.53 13.00
C GLN A 400 -18.20 -21.08 14.01
N PRO A 401 -18.54 -21.12 15.32
CA PRO A 401 -17.57 -21.46 16.37
C PRO A 401 -17.31 -22.96 16.53
N THR A 402 -18.12 -23.84 15.93
CA THR A 402 -17.95 -25.31 16.05
C THR A 402 -18.14 -26.02 14.71
N LYS A 403 -17.63 -27.25 14.59
CA LYS A 403 -17.67 -28.06 13.37
C LYS A 403 -19.08 -28.38 12.84
N HIS A 404 -20.12 -28.25 13.67
CA HIS A 404 -21.51 -28.59 13.34
C HIS A 404 -22.38 -27.37 12.99
N HIS A 405 -21.87 -26.14 13.15
CA HIS A 405 -22.65 -24.91 12.89
C HIS A 405 -22.98 -24.67 11.41
N ALA A 406 -22.25 -25.31 10.49
CA ALA A 406 -22.42 -25.12 9.06
C ALA A 406 -22.25 -26.43 8.30
N VAL A 407 -23.19 -26.70 7.39
CA VAL A 407 -23.06 -27.76 6.38
C VAL A 407 -22.55 -27.13 5.10
N LYS A 408 -21.50 -27.73 4.51
CA LYS A 408 -20.83 -27.23 3.30
C LYS A 408 -20.79 -28.33 2.25
N VAL A 409 -21.07 -27.99 0.99
CA VAL A 409 -20.94 -28.91 -0.15
C VAL A 409 -20.35 -28.19 -1.36
N VAL A 410 -19.42 -28.83 -2.05
CA VAL A 410 -18.86 -28.34 -3.32
C VAL A 410 -19.65 -28.94 -4.47
N GLN A 411 -19.93 -28.12 -5.48
CA GLN A 411 -20.59 -28.52 -6.72
C GLN A 411 -19.69 -28.21 -7.90
N LEU A 412 -19.46 -29.22 -8.75
CA LEU A 412 -18.85 -29.08 -10.06
C LEU A 412 -19.94 -29.11 -11.13
N LYS A 413 -20.01 -28.09 -11.98
CA LYS A 413 -20.97 -28.01 -13.10
C LYS A 413 -20.22 -27.92 -14.42
N LYS A 414 -20.40 -28.89 -15.32
CA LYS A 414 -19.80 -28.85 -16.67
C LYS A 414 -20.46 -27.73 -17.49
N ALA A 415 -19.66 -26.83 -18.06
CA ALA A 415 -20.13 -25.75 -18.93
C ALA A 415 -20.85 -26.33 -20.16
N GLY A 416 -21.93 -25.67 -20.60
CA GLY A 416 -22.75 -26.15 -21.73
C GLY A 416 -23.50 -27.47 -21.50
N SER A 417 -23.47 -28.04 -20.28
CA SER A 417 -24.10 -29.33 -19.97
C SER A 417 -24.97 -29.26 -18.71
N ARG A 418 -25.94 -30.17 -18.60
CA ARG A 418 -26.72 -30.38 -17.36
C ARG A 418 -25.97 -31.23 -16.32
N ARG A 419 -24.82 -31.82 -16.67
CA ARG A 419 -24.01 -32.67 -15.78
C ARG A 419 -23.49 -31.88 -14.57
N ARG A 420 -23.80 -32.38 -13.36
CA ARG A 420 -23.35 -31.82 -12.08
C ARG A 420 -22.80 -32.93 -11.20
N ILE A 421 -21.75 -32.63 -10.44
CA ILE A 421 -21.18 -33.51 -9.41
C ILE A 421 -21.24 -32.74 -8.09
N VAL A 422 -21.83 -33.31 -7.05
CA VAL A 422 -21.87 -32.72 -5.72
C VAL A 422 -21.00 -33.55 -4.80
N LEU A 423 -20.10 -32.90 -4.09
CA LEU A 423 -19.08 -33.51 -3.24
C LEU A 423 -19.22 -32.94 -1.83
N PRO A 424 -19.40 -33.77 -0.79
CA PRO A 424 -19.30 -33.29 0.59
C PRO A 424 -17.86 -32.85 0.85
N VAL A 425 -17.71 -31.83 1.70
CA VAL A 425 -16.39 -31.35 2.14
C VAL A 425 -16.18 -31.62 3.63
N ARG A 426 -14.92 -31.75 4.03
CA ARG A 426 -14.56 -31.86 5.44
C ARG A 426 -14.51 -30.48 6.07
N ASN A 427 -15.27 -30.24 7.13
CA ASN A 427 -15.09 -29.03 7.94
C ASN A 427 -13.76 -29.15 8.68
N VAL A 428 -12.88 -28.15 8.53
CA VAL A 428 -11.56 -28.11 9.16
C VAL A 428 -11.45 -26.87 10.04
N HIS A 429 -10.79 -27.03 11.19
CA HIS A 429 -10.51 -25.94 12.10
C HIS A 429 -9.41 -25.05 11.50
N ARG A 430 -9.76 -23.79 11.20
CA ARG A 430 -8.90 -22.80 10.56
C ARG A 430 -9.13 -21.42 11.19
N PRO A 431 -8.53 -21.16 12.37
CA PRO A 431 -8.72 -19.93 13.13
C PRO A 431 -8.18 -18.68 12.43
N GLU A 432 -7.41 -18.83 11.35
CA GLU A 432 -6.95 -17.73 10.48
C GLU A 432 -8.14 -16.93 9.93
N ALA A 433 -9.29 -17.58 9.68
CA ALA A 433 -10.49 -16.88 9.24
C ALA A 433 -11.02 -15.89 10.29
N THR A 434 -10.91 -16.24 11.57
CA THR A 434 -11.28 -15.40 12.71
C THR A 434 -10.26 -14.29 12.91
N ALA A 435 -8.96 -14.63 12.87
CA ALA A 435 -7.86 -13.68 12.97
C ALA A 435 -7.94 -12.57 11.91
N ASN A 436 -8.33 -12.93 10.68
CA ASN A 436 -8.50 -12.01 9.56
C ASN A 436 -9.90 -11.36 9.49
N ALA A 437 -10.80 -11.73 10.40
CA ALA A 437 -12.13 -11.13 10.51
C ALA A 437 -12.15 -9.99 11.53
N GLN A 438 -13.14 -9.11 11.39
CA GLN A 438 -13.31 -7.97 12.27
C GLN A 438 -13.88 -8.42 13.63
N GLN A 439 -15.13 -8.86 13.68
CA GLN A 439 -15.86 -9.00 14.95
C GLN A 439 -16.50 -10.38 15.17
N HIS A 440 -16.26 -11.35 14.28
CA HIS A 440 -17.00 -12.62 14.25
C HIS A 440 -16.09 -13.82 14.38
N ASN A 441 -16.62 -14.90 14.98
CA ASN A 441 -15.92 -16.17 15.10
C ASN A 441 -16.14 -17.03 13.86
N TYR A 442 -15.08 -17.39 13.15
CA TYR A 442 -15.09 -18.23 11.97
C TYR A 442 -14.12 -19.42 12.07
N ASP A 443 -13.81 -19.88 13.28
CA ASP A 443 -12.80 -20.92 13.52
C ASP A 443 -13.08 -22.20 12.71
N TRP A 444 -14.37 -22.54 12.52
CA TRP A 444 -14.80 -23.71 11.75
C TRP A 444 -15.33 -23.37 10.36
N ALA A 445 -15.02 -22.18 9.83
CA ALA A 445 -15.33 -21.82 8.45
C ALA A 445 -14.46 -22.54 7.42
N GLY A 446 -13.33 -23.14 7.84
CA GLY A 446 -12.46 -23.94 6.99
C GLY A 446 -13.17 -25.13 6.36
N TRP A 447 -12.81 -25.45 5.12
CA TRP A 447 -13.24 -26.65 4.41
C TRP A 447 -12.12 -27.22 3.55
N GLU A 448 -12.15 -28.53 3.35
CA GLU A 448 -11.20 -29.26 2.53
C GLU A 448 -11.91 -30.29 1.64
N LEU A 449 -11.43 -30.39 0.40
CA LEU A 449 -11.87 -31.37 -0.59
C LEU A 449 -10.66 -31.98 -1.30
N LEU A 450 -10.57 -33.31 -1.31
CA LEU A 450 -9.68 -34.05 -2.21
C LEU A 450 -10.49 -34.52 -3.43
N LEU A 451 -10.26 -33.88 -4.58
CA LEU A 451 -10.92 -34.21 -5.84
C LEU A 451 -10.06 -35.18 -6.64
N ASP A 452 -10.58 -36.39 -6.84
CA ASP A 452 -10.05 -37.34 -7.82
C ASP A 452 -10.46 -36.90 -9.24
N PRO A 453 -9.51 -36.59 -10.14
CA PRO A 453 -9.81 -36.21 -11.52
C PRO A 453 -10.64 -37.25 -12.28
N ALA A 454 -10.53 -38.55 -11.94
CA ALA A 454 -11.29 -39.62 -12.60
C ALA A 454 -12.81 -39.40 -12.55
N ARG A 455 -13.32 -38.64 -11.57
CA ARG A 455 -14.75 -38.27 -11.50
C ARG A 455 -15.23 -37.40 -12.67
N LEU A 456 -14.32 -36.73 -13.37
CA LEU A 456 -14.66 -35.89 -14.53
C LEU A 456 -14.86 -36.73 -15.81
N ARG A 457 -14.37 -37.98 -15.85
CA ARG A 457 -14.54 -38.90 -16.98
C ARG A 457 -16.01 -39.20 -17.26
N LYS A 458 -16.36 -39.48 -18.51
CA LYS A 458 -17.68 -40.00 -18.91
C LYS A 458 -17.47 -41.34 -19.60
N GLY A 459 -18.09 -42.40 -19.08
CA GLY A 459 -17.87 -43.76 -19.60
C GLY A 459 -16.40 -44.19 -19.61
N GLY A 460 -15.61 -43.76 -18.63
CA GLY A 460 -14.18 -44.07 -18.52
C GLY A 460 -13.24 -43.23 -19.39
N ARG A 461 -13.75 -42.38 -20.28
CA ARG A 461 -12.93 -41.53 -21.17
C ARG A 461 -12.87 -40.08 -20.69
N TRP A 462 -11.77 -39.40 -20.99
CA TRP A 462 -11.67 -37.95 -20.82
C TRP A 462 -12.50 -37.24 -21.88
N GLU A 463 -13.21 -36.20 -21.44
CA GLU A 463 -13.92 -35.29 -22.34
C GLU A 463 -13.41 -33.88 -22.06
N GLU A 464 -13.03 -33.16 -23.12
CA GLU A 464 -12.69 -31.76 -23.00
C GLU A 464 -13.87 -30.95 -22.44
N GLY A 465 -13.53 -29.92 -21.69
CA GLY A 465 -14.52 -28.99 -21.17
C GLY A 465 -14.11 -28.30 -19.88
N VAL A 466 -14.87 -27.26 -19.55
CA VAL A 466 -14.67 -26.45 -18.37
C VAL A 466 -15.71 -26.80 -17.31
N TRP A 467 -15.27 -26.97 -16.07
CA TRP A 467 -16.10 -27.23 -14.91
C TRP A 467 -16.08 -26.01 -13.99
N HIS A 468 -17.25 -25.45 -13.71
CA HIS A 468 -17.41 -24.40 -12.71
C HIS A 468 -17.39 -24.99 -11.31
N VAL A 469 -16.60 -24.41 -10.40
CA VAL A 469 -16.49 -24.86 -9.01
C VAL A 469 -17.27 -23.92 -8.10
N GLY A 470 -18.39 -24.42 -7.55
CA GLY A 470 -19.23 -23.72 -6.59
C GLY A 470 -19.21 -24.37 -5.22
N ILE A 471 -19.53 -23.60 -4.19
CA ILE A 471 -19.75 -24.08 -2.83
C ILE A 471 -21.09 -23.55 -2.30
N ALA A 472 -21.82 -24.42 -1.60
CA ALA A 472 -23.04 -24.07 -0.88
C ALA A 472 -22.80 -24.21 0.62
N VAL A 473 -23.28 -23.23 1.39
CA VAL A 473 -23.22 -23.24 2.86
C VAL A 473 -24.62 -23.04 3.42
N ALA A 474 -25.00 -23.90 4.35
CA ALA A 474 -26.22 -23.79 5.15
C ALA A 474 -25.87 -23.54 6.62
N THR A 475 -26.30 -22.41 7.18
CA THR A 475 -26.07 -22.03 8.58
C THR A 475 -27.07 -20.97 9.05
N SER A 476 -27.47 -20.98 10.34
CA SER A 476 -28.39 -20.00 10.96
C SER A 476 -29.68 -19.72 10.16
N GLY A 477 -30.28 -20.76 9.56
CA GLY A 477 -31.50 -20.64 8.74
C GLY A 477 -31.29 -20.09 7.33
N LEU A 478 -30.05 -19.81 6.93
CA LEU A 478 -29.68 -19.30 5.61
C LEU A 478 -29.00 -20.38 4.77
N VAL A 479 -29.37 -20.46 3.49
CA VAL A 479 -28.61 -21.19 2.47
C VAL A 479 -28.07 -20.18 1.48
N ARG A 480 -26.75 -20.21 1.26
CA ARG A 480 -26.07 -19.36 0.27
C ARG A 480 -25.17 -20.21 -0.60
N LYS A 481 -25.07 -19.85 -1.87
CA LYS A 481 -24.23 -20.51 -2.88
C LYS A 481 -23.38 -19.46 -3.56
N ARG A 482 -22.14 -19.82 -3.87
CA ARG A 482 -21.22 -18.96 -4.62
C ARG A 482 -20.16 -19.80 -5.30
N SER A 483 -19.58 -19.29 -6.38
CA SER A 483 -18.31 -19.83 -6.88
C SER A 483 -17.24 -19.79 -5.80
N VAL A 484 -16.47 -20.87 -5.72
CA VAL A 484 -15.19 -20.85 -4.99
C VAL A 484 -14.32 -19.84 -5.71
N HIS A 485 -13.78 -18.87 -4.97
CA HIS A 485 -13.05 -17.76 -5.56
C HIS A 485 -11.72 -17.55 -4.86
N THR A 486 -10.81 -16.87 -5.53
CA THR A 486 -9.56 -16.37 -4.95
C THR A 486 -9.62 -14.85 -4.89
N SER A 487 -8.81 -14.24 -4.02
CA SER A 487 -8.75 -12.78 -3.88
C SER A 487 -7.42 -12.36 -3.30
N GLY A 488 -6.94 -11.17 -3.66
CA GLY A 488 -5.62 -10.70 -3.23
C GLY A 488 -4.50 -11.50 -3.91
N PRO A 489 -3.24 -11.38 -3.45
CA PRO A 489 -2.15 -12.19 -3.95
C PRO A 489 -2.11 -13.47 -3.10
N THR A 490 -2.65 -14.58 -3.61
CA THR A 490 -2.54 -15.90 -2.96
C THR A 490 -1.94 -16.88 -3.94
N ALA A 491 -1.21 -17.89 -3.45
CA ALA A 491 -0.70 -18.97 -4.29
C ALA A 491 -1.83 -19.66 -5.09
N ALA A 492 -3.04 -19.74 -4.50
CA ALA A 492 -4.23 -20.27 -5.16
C ALA A 492 -4.67 -19.51 -6.43
N ASN A 493 -4.19 -18.28 -6.69
CA ASN A 493 -4.42 -17.59 -7.97
C ASN A 493 -3.66 -18.23 -9.14
N HIS A 494 -2.57 -18.92 -8.84
CA HIS A 494 -1.65 -19.50 -9.82
C HIS A 494 -1.55 -21.00 -9.63
N PRO A 495 -2.68 -21.73 -9.70
CA PRO A 495 -2.70 -23.14 -9.38
C PRO A 495 -1.89 -23.96 -10.39
N PRO A 496 -1.18 -25.01 -9.94
CA PRO A 496 -0.48 -25.93 -10.83
C PRO A 496 -1.45 -26.80 -11.63
N TYR A 497 -1.13 -27.09 -12.90
CA TYR A 497 -1.80 -28.11 -13.69
C TYR A 497 -1.18 -29.49 -13.46
N GLN A 498 -1.87 -30.56 -13.86
CA GLN A 498 -1.30 -31.91 -13.90
C GLN A 498 -1.76 -32.66 -15.15
N TRP A 499 -0.86 -33.45 -15.74
CA TRP A 499 -1.20 -34.39 -16.80
C TRP A 499 -2.07 -35.53 -16.24
N LEU A 500 -3.11 -35.86 -16.98
CA LEU A 500 -4.06 -36.93 -16.66
C LEU A 500 -3.67 -38.23 -17.36
N ASP A 501 -3.03 -38.12 -18.53
CA ASP A 501 -2.37 -39.15 -19.32
C ASP A 501 -1.46 -38.46 -20.35
N GLY A 502 -1.02 -39.15 -21.43
CA GLY A 502 -0.13 -38.57 -22.45
C GLY A 502 -0.73 -37.46 -23.31
N ASP A 503 -2.07 -37.35 -23.36
CA ASP A 503 -2.80 -36.42 -24.23
C ASP A 503 -3.61 -35.39 -23.46
N PHE A 504 -4.07 -35.71 -22.25
CA PHE A 504 -4.96 -34.87 -21.47
C PHE A 504 -4.27 -34.30 -20.24
N ARG A 505 -4.68 -33.08 -19.88
CA ARG A 505 -4.29 -32.43 -18.63
C ARG A 505 -5.46 -31.73 -17.96
N LEU A 506 -5.39 -31.60 -16.64
CA LEU A 506 -6.32 -30.82 -15.84
C LEU A 506 -5.68 -29.49 -15.47
N LEU A 507 -6.28 -28.39 -15.93
CA LEU A 507 -5.86 -27.04 -15.61
C LEU A 507 -6.89 -26.38 -14.69
N PRO A 508 -6.57 -26.20 -13.41
CA PRO A 508 -7.27 -25.25 -12.59
C PRO A 508 -6.98 -23.84 -13.13
N THR A 509 -8.02 -23.03 -13.31
CA THR A 509 -7.92 -21.67 -13.86
C THR A 509 -8.79 -20.73 -13.04
N ILE A 510 -8.26 -19.54 -12.76
CA ILE A 510 -9.03 -18.48 -12.12
C ILE A 510 -9.53 -17.53 -13.21
N THR A 511 -10.84 -17.40 -13.37
CA THR A 511 -11.45 -16.44 -14.29
C THR A 511 -12.40 -15.53 -13.52
N ASN A 512 -12.20 -14.22 -13.59
CA ASN A 512 -12.98 -13.23 -12.83
C ASN A 512 -13.02 -13.59 -11.33
N GLY A 513 -11.88 -14.01 -10.80
CA GLY A 513 -11.70 -14.49 -9.42
C GLY A 513 -12.31 -15.86 -9.11
N SER A 514 -13.06 -16.50 -10.03
CA SER A 514 -13.69 -17.80 -9.77
C SER A 514 -12.85 -18.96 -10.26
N LEU A 515 -12.77 -20.02 -9.45
CA LEU A 515 -12.11 -21.28 -9.82
C LEU A 515 -12.92 -22.05 -10.86
N LYS A 516 -12.23 -22.46 -11.92
CA LYS A 516 -12.71 -23.37 -12.96
C LYS A 516 -11.69 -24.48 -13.17
N LEU A 517 -12.15 -25.69 -13.46
CA LEU A 517 -11.28 -26.81 -13.82
C LEU A 517 -11.47 -27.12 -15.30
N ARG A 518 -10.42 -27.01 -16.11
CA ARG A 518 -10.44 -27.29 -17.54
C ARG A 518 -9.75 -28.63 -17.79
N VAL A 519 -10.49 -29.58 -18.38
CA VAL A 519 -9.88 -30.75 -19.01
C VAL A 519 -9.58 -30.35 -20.45
N GLU A 520 -8.31 -30.41 -20.82
CA GLU A 520 -7.80 -30.01 -22.15
C GLU A 520 -7.04 -31.16 -22.78
N LYS A 521 -7.27 -31.39 -24.09
CA LYS A 521 -6.42 -32.25 -24.90
C LYS A 521 -5.28 -31.44 -25.50
N VAL A 522 -4.04 -31.89 -25.32
CA VAL A 522 -2.84 -31.21 -25.83
C VAL A 522 -2.61 -31.60 -27.29
N ARG A 523 -2.94 -30.68 -28.19
CA ARG A 523 -2.81 -30.86 -29.65
C ARG A 523 -1.48 -30.37 -30.22
N ALA A 524 -0.83 -29.44 -29.53
CA ALA A 524 0.48 -28.93 -29.91
C ALA A 524 1.37 -28.80 -28.68
N LEU A 525 2.64 -29.16 -28.82
CA LEU A 525 3.64 -29.10 -27.77
C LEU A 525 4.87 -28.33 -28.24
N VAL A 526 5.23 -27.27 -27.51
CA VAL A 526 6.49 -26.54 -27.68
C VAL A 526 7.61 -27.37 -27.03
N THR A 527 8.60 -27.76 -27.83
CA THR A 527 9.71 -28.62 -27.42
C THR A 527 11.01 -27.84 -27.19
N GLY A 528 11.12 -26.63 -27.74
CA GLY A 528 12.29 -25.76 -27.56
C GLY A 528 12.04 -24.32 -27.97
N HIS A 529 12.89 -23.44 -27.46
CA HIS A 529 12.98 -22.04 -27.88
C HIS A 529 14.41 -21.54 -27.69
N ARG A 530 14.87 -20.63 -28.57
CA ARG A 530 16.18 -19.99 -28.47
C ARG A 530 16.21 -18.64 -29.17
N GLN A 531 17.14 -17.78 -28.79
CA GLN A 531 17.49 -16.60 -29.57
C GLN A 531 18.13 -17.00 -30.91
N ASP A 532 17.70 -16.37 -31.99
CA ASP A 532 18.19 -16.54 -33.36
C ASP A 532 18.37 -15.16 -34.01
N GLY A 533 19.51 -14.52 -33.76
CA GLY A 533 19.80 -13.15 -34.18
C GLY A 533 18.85 -12.11 -33.55
N ASP A 534 18.11 -11.41 -34.41
CA ASP A 534 17.09 -10.40 -34.10
C ASP A 534 15.69 -10.97 -33.88
N ALA A 535 15.58 -12.30 -33.80
CA ALA A 535 14.32 -13.01 -33.61
C ALA A 535 14.45 -14.10 -32.55
N VAL A 536 13.30 -14.64 -32.16
CA VAL A 536 13.20 -15.83 -31.33
C VAL A 536 12.65 -16.97 -32.16
N GLN A 537 13.36 -18.09 -32.14
CA GLN A 537 12.86 -19.33 -32.71
C GLN A 537 12.08 -20.13 -31.67
N VAL A 538 10.90 -20.61 -32.04
CA VAL A 538 10.07 -21.55 -31.27
C VAL A 538 9.92 -22.84 -32.07
N ASP A 539 10.30 -23.97 -31.47
CA ASP A 539 10.22 -25.31 -32.05
C ASP A 539 9.17 -26.16 -31.29
N GLY A 540 8.47 -27.03 -32.01
CA GLY A 540 7.50 -27.92 -31.39
C GLY A 540 6.94 -29.00 -32.32
N GLU A 541 5.94 -29.73 -31.82
CA GLU A 541 5.21 -30.76 -32.54
C GLU A 541 3.70 -30.51 -32.49
N ILE A 542 3.01 -30.79 -33.59
CA ILE A 542 1.56 -30.87 -33.71
C ILE A 542 1.19 -32.34 -33.69
N ARG A 543 0.43 -32.73 -32.66
CA ARG A 543 -0.01 -34.10 -32.37
C ARG A 543 -1.33 -34.45 -33.04
N GLU A 544 -2.06 -33.44 -33.50
CA GLU A 544 -3.28 -33.62 -34.28
C GLU A 544 -2.94 -33.63 -35.79
N PRO A 545 -3.49 -34.58 -36.59
CA PRO A 545 -3.25 -34.59 -38.02
C PRO A 545 -3.69 -33.29 -38.71
N LEU A 546 -2.84 -32.78 -39.60
CA LEU A 546 -3.15 -31.67 -40.49
C LEU A 546 -3.82 -32.19 -41.77
N ALA A 547 -4.81 -31.46 -42.26
CA ALA A 547 -5.45 -31.74 -43.54
C ALA A 547 -4.58 -31.23 -44.71
N ALA A 548 -4.77 -31.82 -45.90
CA ALA A 548 -4.03 -31.40 -47.09
C ALA A 548 -4.30 -29.92 -47.41
N GLY A 549 -3.24 -29.13 -47.60
CA GLY A 549 -3.32 -27.70 -47.91
C GLY A 549 -3.57 -26.80 -46.70
N GLU A 550 -3.56 -27.31 -45.46
CA GLU A 550 -3.56 -26.44 -44.28
C GLU A 550 -2.21 -25.72 -44.15
N THR A 551 -2.27 -24.42 -43.90
CA THR A 551 -1.12 -23.61 -43.49
C THR A 551 -1.19 -23.39 -41.98
N VAL A 552 -0.05 -23.33 -41.30
CA VAL A 552 0.01 -23.13 -39.86
C VAL A 552 0.72 -21.82 -39.54
N THR A 553 0.15 -21.02 -38.65
CA THR A 553 0.74 -19.79 -38.14
C THR A 553 0.77 -19.79 -36.61
N LEU A 554 1.77 -19.15 -36.02
CA LEU A 554 1.76 -18.76 -34.61
C LEU A 554 1.15 -17.37 -34.50
N ARG A 555 -0.03 -17.29 -33.89
CA ARG A 555 -0.66 -16.02 -33.53
C ARG A 555 -0.14 -15.58 -32.17
N VAL A 556 0.35 -14.35 -32.09
CA VAL A 556 0.86 -13.69 -30.88
C VAL A 556 -0.03 -12.48 -30.61
N ALA A 557 -0.72 -12.47 -29.48
CA ALA A 557 -1.75 -11.46 -29.18
C ALA A 557 -1.55 -10.82 -27.80
N ASN A 558 -1.55 -9.49 -27.74
CA ASN A 558 -1.60 -8.72 -26.49
C ASN A 558 -3.07 -8.42 -26.15
N ARG A 559 -3.57 -9.03 -25.08
CA ARG A 559 -4.98 -8.88 -24.67
C ARG A 559 -5.33 -7.51 -24.11
N LYS A 560 -4.34 -6.74 -23.64
CA LYS A 560 -4.58 -5.43 -23.04
C LYS A 560 -4.56 -4.31 -24.07
N SER A 561 -3.67 -4.36 -25.06
CA SER A 561 -3.66 -3.40 -26.16
C SER A 561 -4.66 -3.80 -27.27
N GLY A 562 -4.89 -5.10 -27.46
CA GLY A 562 -5.71 -5.63 -28.57
C GLY A 562 -4.88 -6.08 -29.77
N GLU A 563 -3.58 -5.75 -29.81
CA GLU A 563 -2.67 -6.04 -30.93
C GLU A 563 -2.51 -7.55 -31.17
N GLN A 564 -2.43 -7.93 -32.45
CA GLN A 564 -2.23 -9.31 -32.89
C GLN A 564 -1.24 -9.38 -34.05
N HIS A 565 -0.29 -10.31 -33.97
CA HIS A 565 0.65 -10.66 -35.04
C HIS A 565 0.51 -12.15 -35.39
N ALA A 566 0.78 -12.51 -36.63
CA ALA A 566 0.74 -13.90 -37.10
C ALA A 566 2.02 -14.24 -37.88
N TYR A 567 2.73 -15.28 -37.46
CA TYR A 567 3.99 -15.71 -38.05
C TYR A 567 3.85 -17.10 -38.67
N PRO A 568 4.23 -17.30 -39.94
CA PRO A 568 4.13 -18.60 -40.59
C PRO A 568 5.04 -19.64 -39.93
N ALA A 569 4.53 -20.86 -39.78
CA ALA A 569 5.29 -22.00 -39.30
C ALA A 569 5.86 -22.80 -40.47
N VAL A 570 7.16 -23.12 -40.39
CA VAL A 570 7.80 -24.11 -41.25
C VAL A 570 7.48 -25.49 -40.69
N LEU A 571 6.85 -26.34 -41.51
CA LEU A 571 6.42 -27.68 -41.13
C LEU A 571 7.38 -28.73 -41.67
N ASP A 572 7.68 -29.73 -40.86
CA ASP A 572 8.44 -30.92 -41.26
C ASP A 572 7.72 -32.19 -40.78
N THR A 573 7.44 -33.11 -41.69
CA THR A 573 6.80 -34.39 -41.38
C THR A 573 7.82 -35.34 -40.78
N ALA A 574 7.74 -35.58 -39.47
CA ALA A 574 8.60 -36.54 -38.78
C ALA A 574 8.10 -37.98 -38.96
N THR A 575 9.05 -38.92 -38.94
CA THR A 575 8.88 -40.39 -39.01
C THR A 575 7.99 -40.98 -37.89
N THR A 576 7.63 -40.19 -36.87
CA THR A 576 6.89 -40.61 -35.65
C THR A 576 5.37 -40.38 -35.71
N GLY A 577 4.84 -39.87 -36.83
CA GLY A 577 3.39 -39.63 -36.99
C GLY A 577 2.87 -38.30 -36.45
N HIS A 578 3.73 -37.46 -35.87
CA HIS A 578 3.45 -36.06 -35.52
C HIS A 578 4.10 -35.10 -36.54
N THR A 579 3.55 -33.89 -36.69
CA THR A 579 4.13 -32.85 -37.58
C THR A 579 4.99 -31.90 -36.76
N SER A 580 6.28 -31.80 -37.03
CA SER A 580 7.15 -30.82 -36.37
C SER A 580 6.89 -29.42 -36.95
N PHE A 581 6.98 -28.40 -36.11
CA PHE A 581 6.87 -27.00 -36.54
C PHE A 581 8.03 -26.17 -36.01
N ARG A 582 8.40 -25.15 -36.78
CA ARG A 582 9.35 -24.11 -36.42
C ARG A 582 8.81 -22.75 -36.81
N VAL A 583 8.83 -21.81 -35.88
CA VAL A 583 8.37 -20.43 -36.10
C VAL A 583 9.45 -19.46 -35.68
N ARG A 584 9.65 -18.39 -36.46
CA ARG A 584 10.54 -17.26 -36.14
C ARG A 584 9.68 -16.05 -35.80
N VAL A 585 9.85 -15.49 -34.60
CA VAL A 585 9.16 -14.29 -34.11
C VAL A 585 10.18 -13.15 -34.00
N PRO A 586 10.12 -12.11 -34.85
CA PRO A 586 11.01 -10.95 -34.77
C PRO A 586 10.91 -10.25 -33.42
N LEU A 587 12.04 -9.83 -32.84
CA LEU A 587 12.04 -9.12 -31.56
C LEU A 587 11.30 -7.79 -31.64
N GLN A 588 11.49 -7.04 -32.74
CA GLN A 588 10.87 -5.72 -32.93
C GLN A 588 9.34 -5.73 -32.85
N ASP A 589 8.69 -6.83 -33.24
CA ASP A 589 7.23 -6.93 -33.28
C ASP A 589 6.62 -7.19 -31.90
N VAL A 590 7.42 -7.69 -30.95
CA VAL A 590 6.97 -8.03 -29.60
C VAL A 590 7.65 -7.21 -28.50
N ALA A 591 8.74 -6.50 -28.84
CA ALA A 591 9.53 -5.62 -27.99
C ALA A 591 8.84 -4.26 -27.78
N LEU A 592 7.72 -4.26 -27.07
CA LEU A 592 7.10 -3.02 -26.57
C LEU A 592 7.90 -2.53 -25.36
N VAL A 593 8.91 -1.68 -25.59
CA VAL A 593 9.84 -1.19 -24.55
C VAL A 593 9.12 -0.19 -23.63
N PRO A 594 8.88 -0.50 -22.35
CA PRO A 594 8.37 0.48 -21.41
C PRO A 594 9.47 1.52 -21.07
N GLN A 595 9.12 2.80 -21.00
CA GLN A 595 10.03 3.80 -20.44
C GLN A 595 10.27 3.51 -18.94
N PRO A 596 11.52 3.41 -18.48
CA PRO A 596 11.81 3.30 -17.06
C PRO A 596 11.51 4.63 -16.34
N LEU A 597 11.03 4.55 -15.10
CA LEU A 597 11.00 5.71 -14.19
C LEU A 597 12.45 6.12 -13.85
N GLU A 598 12.70 7.43 -13.84
CA GLU A 598 14.03 8.03 -13.62
C GLU A 598 14.63 7.65 -12.25
N PRO A 599 15.97 7.53 -12.10
CA PRO A 599 16.63 7.15 -10.86
C PRO A 599 16.33 8.08 -9.67
N SER A 600 16.15 9.38 -9.92
CA SER A 600 15.75 10.37 -8.89
C SER A 600 14.35 10.11 -8.31
N GLN A 601 13.55 9.27 -8.96
CA GLN A 601 12.23 8.82 -8.49
C GLN A 601 12.29 7.49 -7.72
N ARG A 602 13.50 6.89 -7.57
CA ARG A 602 13.73 5.63 -6.85
C ARG A 602 14.12 5.80 -5.39
N GLU A 603 14.54 7.00 -4.97
CA GLU A 603 14.85 7.28 -3.56
C GLU A 603 13.58 7.14 -2.69
N GLY A 604 13.51 6.05 -1.93
CA GLY A 604 12.36 5.66 -1.11
C GLY A 604 11.42 4.60 -1.70
N ALA A 605 11.74 4.04 -2.88
CA ALA A 605 10.86 3.12 -3.62
C ALA A 605 11.03 1.61 -3.33
N ALA A 606 11.90 1.22 -2.38
CA ALA A 606 12.11 -0.18 -1.96
C ALA A 606 10.78 -0.92 -1.64
N ALA A 607 9.77 -0.15 -1.22
CA ALA A 607 8.43 -0.61 -0.90
C ALA A 607 7.62 -1.18 -2.09
N ASP A 608 7.73 -0.62 -3.30
CA ASP A 608 6.72 -0.82 -4.37
C ASP A 608 7.30 -1.35 -5.71
N THR A 609 8.51 -1.93 -5.68
CA THR A 609 9.16 -2.57 -6.85
C THR A 609 8.27 -3.58 -7.59
N ALA A 610 7.41 -4.30 -6.87
CA ALA A 610 6.46 -5.25 -7.45
C ALA A 610 5.34 -4.60 -8.29
N ASP A 611 4.81 -3.45 -7.84
CA ASP A 611 3.71 -2.76 -8.54
C ASP A 611 4.24 -2.03 -9.79
N ILE A 612 5.46 -1.49 -9.72
CA ILE A 612 6.20 -0.92 -10.86
C ILE A 612 6.56 -2.01 -11.88
N ALA A 613 7.15 -3.13 -11.43
CA ALA A 613 7.49 -4.25 -12.30
C ALA A 613 6.25 -4.85 -12.98
N GLN A 614 5.10 -4.88 -12.29
CA GLN A 614 3.85 -5.38 -12.87
C GLN A 614 3.23 -4.38 -13.87
N ALA A 615 3.38 -3.08 -13.66
CA ALA A 615 2.91 -2.05 -14.59
C ALA A 615 3.70 -2.05 -15.92
N ALA A 616 4.98 -2.42 -15.88
CA ALA A 616 5.87 -2.47 -17.04
C ALA A 616 5.81 -3.80 -17.85
N LYS A 617 5.17 -4.86 -17.32
CA LYS A 617 5.06 -6.15 -18.03
C LYS A 617 4.08 -6.06 -19.20
N ARG A 618 4.57 -6.25 -20.43
CA ARG A 618 3.76 -6.42 -21.65
C ARG A 618 3.70 -7.91 -22.01
N LEU A 619 2.52 -8.50 -21.89
CA LEU A 619 2.33 -9.94 -22.01
C LEU A 619 1.58 -10.32 -23.29
N TRP A 620 2.24 -11.09 -24.14
CA TRP A 620 1.66 -11.68 -25.32
C TRP A 620 1.28 -13.15 -25.07
N SER A 621 0.04 -13.49 -25.38
CA SER A 621 -0.42 -14.89 -25.45
C SER A 621 -0.16 -15.46 -26.83
N THR A 622 0.21 -16.75 -26.89
CA THR A 622 0.45 -17.44 -28.16
C THR A 622 -0.57 -18.55 -28.41
N GLU A 623 -0.97 -18.75 -29.66
CA GLU A 623 -1.74 -19.89 -30.14
C GLU A 623 -1.26 -20.30 -31.54
N LEU A 624 -1.32 -21.59 -31.88
CA LEU A 624 -1.13 -22.04 -33.26
C LEU A 624 -2.48 -22.08 -33.96
N VAL A 625 -2.53 -21.59 -35.19
CA VAL A 625 -3.73 -21.54 -36.03
C VAL A 625 -3.42 -22.27 -37.32
N ALA A 626 -4.13 -23.39 -37.54
CA ALA A 626 -4.15 -24.09 -38.82
C ALA A 626 -5.32 -23.56 -39.65
N THR A 627 -5.02 -23.02 -40.83
CA THR A 627 -6.01 -22.43 -41.75
C THR A 627 -6.12 -23.30 -42.99
N GLY A 628 -7.32 -23.85 -43.22
CA GLY A 628 -7.61 -24.64 -44.41
C GLY A 628 -7.80 -23.79 -45.68
N PRO A 629 -7.85 -24.42 -46.86
CA PRO A 629 -7.97 -23.72 -48.15
C PRO A 629 -9.23 -22.83 -48.27
N ALA A 630 -10.30 -23.17 -47.53
CA ALA A 630 -11.55 -22.41 -47.49
C ALA A 630 -11.57 -21.32 -46.40
N GLY A 631 -10.44 -21.03 -45.75
CA GLY A 631 -10.33 -20.05 -44.67
C GLY A 631 -10.81 -20.53 -43.29
N THR A 632 -11.15 -21.82 -43.14
CA THR A 632 -11.55 -22.39 -41.85
C THR A 632 -10.36 -22.50 -40.91
N GLU A 633 -10.44 -21.90 -39.71
CA GLU A 633 -9.39 -21.95 -38.70
C GLU A 633 -9.61 -23.07 -37.66
N ARG A 634 -8.57 -23.85 -37.39
CA ARG A 634 -8.44 -24.70 -36.18
C ARG A 634 -7.36 -24.11 -35.27
N ARG A 635 -7.64 -24.00 -33.97
CA ARG A 635 -6.74 -23.37 -33.00
C ARG A 635 -6.18 -24.39 -32.01
N PHE A 636 -4.88 -24.32 -31.76
CA PHE A 636 -4.15 -25.20 -30.86
C PHE A 636 -3.41 -24.37 -29.81
N SER A 637 -3.64 -24.70 -28.53
CA SER A 637 -2.88 -24.10 -27.44
C SER A 637 -1.40 -24.50 -27.53
N THR A 638 -0.49 -23.54 -27.36
CA THR A 638 0.97 -23.76 -27.36
C THR A 638 1.45 -24.23 -25.99
N VAL A 639 1.33 -25.53 -25.72
CA VAL A 639 1.70 -26.12 -24.42
C VAL A 639 3.21 -26.35 -24.35
N VAL A 640 3.88 -25.83 -23.34
CA VAL A 640 5.32 -26.04 -23.14
C VAL A 640 5.58 -27.40 -22.48
N ARG A 641 6.54 -28.15 -23.04
CA ARG A 641 6.96 -29.45 -22.49
C ARG A 641 7.47 -29.32 -21.04
N GLU A 642 7.20 -30.32 -20.21
CA GLU A 642 7.79 -30.39 -18.86
C GLU A 642 9.33 -30.45 -18.93
N GLY A 643 10.01 -29.83 -17.96
CA GLY A 643 11.48 -29.76 -17.91
C GLY A 643 12.17 -28.71 -18.80
N LEU A 644 11.49 -28.08 -19.77
CA LEU A 644 12.06 -27.01 -20.60
C LEU A 644 12.15 -25.64 -19.90
N ALA A 645 13.27 -25.30 -19.27
CA ALA A 645 13.53 -24.02 -18.60
C ALA A 645 13.00 -22.74 -19.31
N ASP A 646 12.62 -21.72 -18.53
CA ASP A 646 12.31 -20.39 -19.07
C ASP A 646 13.57 -19.76 -19.72
N HIS A 647 13.39 -18.83 -20.65
CA HIS A 647 14.48 -18.15 -21.35
C HIS A 647 14.30 -16.63 -21.30
N GLN A 648 15.38 -15.91 -21.00
CA GLN A 648 15.41 -14.44 -20.92
C GLN A 648 16.41 -13.93 -21.96
N ILE A 649 15.95 -13.02 -22.82
CA ILE A 649 16.75 -12.43 -23.89
C ILE A 649 16.85 -10.93 -23.63
N ARG A 650 18.05 -10.40 -23.43
CA ARG A 650 18.27 -8.95 -23.34
C ARG A 650 17.97 -8.31 -24.70
N LEU A 651 17.15 -7.26 -24.71
CA LEU A 651 16.80 -6.58 -25.95
C LEU A 651 17.99 -5.72 -26.46
N PRO A 652 18.25 -5.69 -27.78
CA PRO A 652 19.32 -4.86 -28.33
C PRO A 652 18.94 -3.37 -28.34
N ALA A 653 19.92 -2.49 -28.12
CA ALA A 653 19.74 -1.03 -28.10
C ALA A 653 19.17 -0.46 -29.41
N SER A 654 19.27 -1.20 -30.52
CA SER A 654 18.68 -0.82 -31.81
C SER A 654 17.15 -0.78 -31.81
N LEU A 655 16.47 -1.35 -30.81
CA LEU A 655 15.00 -1.37 -30.71
C LEU A 655 14.42 -0.14 -30.00
N GLY A 656 15.25 0.84 -29.65
CA GLY A 656 14.81 2.11 -29.07
C GLY A 656 15.62 2.50 -27.85
N GLU A 657 15.44 3.76 -27.45
CA GLU A 657 15.95 4.28 -26.19
C GLU A 657 15.43 3.40 -25.05
N TYR A 658 16.30 2.95 -24.14
CA TYR A 658 15.99 2.03 -23.03
C TYR A 658 15.75 0.55 -23.38
N ALA A 659 15.85 0.12 -24.64
CA ALA A 659 15.68 -1.29 -24.99
C ALA A 659 16.69 -2.19 -24.24
N ASP A 660 17.93 -1.76 -24.13
CA ASP A 660 19.02 -2.49 -23.46
C ASP A 660 18.86 -2.66 -21.94
N ARG A 661 17.89 -1.96 -21.34
CA ARG A 661 17.46 -2.08 -19.92
C ARG A 661 16.29 -3.05 -19.74
N ASN A 662 15.82 -3.66 -20.82
CA ASN A 662 14.68 -4.58 -20.85
C ASN A 662 15.08 -5.96 -21.41
N GLU A 663 14.26 -6.95 -21.11
CA GLU A 663 14.36 -8.32 -21.60
C GLU A 663 13.03 -8.80 -22.20
N LEU A 664 13.12 -9.67 -23.20
CA LEU A 664 12.03 -10.53 -23.63
C LEU A 664 12.17 -11.89 -22.92
N ALA A 665 11.19 -12.22 -22.09
CA ALA A 665 11.09 -13.50 -21.41
C ALA A 665 10.10 -14.44 -22.10
N LEU A 666 10.56 -15.66 -22.41
CA LEU A 666 9.75 -16.77 -22.89
C LEU A 666 9.38 -17.64 -21.71
N LEU A 667 8.11 -17.58 -21.33
CA LEU A 667 7.63 -18.11 -20.07
C LEU A 667 6.54 -19.15 -20.30
N ALA A 668 6.61 -20.24 -19.54
CA ALA A 668 5.47 -21.13 -19.33
C ALA A 668 4.89 -20.81 -17.95
N GLY A 669 3.91 -19.90 -17.90
CA GLY A 669 3.26 -19.55 -16.64
C GLY A 669 2.58 -20.76 -15.97
N ASN A 670 1.82 -20.53 -14.91
CA ASN A 670 1.14 -21.60 -14.15
C ASN A 670 0.15 -22.48 -14.95
N ASN A 671 -0.21 -22.10 -16.18
CA ASN A 671 -1.05 -22.87 -17.10
C ASN A 671 -0.26 -23.67 -18.15
N GLY A 672 1.07 -23.55 -18.16
CA GLY A 672 1.96 -24.22 -19.10
C GLY A 672 1.80 -23.78 -20.56
N TYR A 673 1.12 -22.66 -20.84
CA TYR A 673 1.09 -22.09 -22.19
C TYR A 673 2.30 -21.18 -22.39
N LEU A 674 2.91 -21.25 -23.56
CA LEU A 674 3.95 -20.32 -23.98
C LEU A 674 3.38 -18.88 -23.97
N LYS A 675 4.17 -17.97 -23.42
CA LYS A 675 3.90 -16.53 -23.41
C LYS A 675 5.21 -15.79 -23.67
N LEU A 676 5.10 -14.66 -24.35
CA LEU A 676 6.19 -13.72 -24.55
C LEU A 676 5.94 -12.53 -23.63
N CYS A 677 6.91 -12.14 -22.82
CA CYS A 677 6.75 -11.07 -21.83
C CYS A 677 7.92 -10.09 -21.94
N VAL A 678 7.65 -8.85 -22.32
CA VAL A 678 8.64 -7.77 -22.23
C VAL A 678 8.58 -7.15 -20.85
N ARG A 679 9.74 -7.00 -20.22
CA ARG A 679 9.87 -6.44 -18.87
C ARG A 679 11.28 -5.87 -18.64
N PRO A 680 11.49 -5.05 -17.60
CA PRO A 680 12.83 -4.67 -17.15
C PRO A 680 13.68 -5.91 -16.80
N LEU A 681 15.00 -5.80 -16.91
CA LEU A 681 15.94 -6.88 -16.56
C LEU A 681 15.68 -7.46 -15.16
N GLN A 682 15.64 -8.80 -15.04
CA GLN A 682 15.39 -9.49 -13.75
C GLN A 682 16.44 -10.58 -13.48
N ALA A 683 16.93 -10.64 -12.26
CA ALA A 683 17.75 -11.74 -11.77
C ALA A 683 16.89 -13.01 -11.62
N ARG A 684 17.37 -14.14 -12.11
CA ARG A 684 16.62 -15.40 -12.13
C ARG A 684 17.06 -16.32 -11.02
N LEU A 685 16.14 -16.63 -10.13
CA LEU A 685 16.30 -17.59 -9.04
C LEU A 685 16.01 -19.00 -9.57
N THR A 686 17.04 -19.84 -9.63
CA THR A 686 16.96 -21.21 -10.16
C THR A 686 16.81 -22.26 -9.07
N GLU A 687 17.15 -21.91 -7.83
CA GLU A 687 17.05 -22.82 -6.70
C GLU A 687 16.93 -22.06 -5.37
N VAL A 688 16.13 -22.61 -4.46
CA VAL A 688 16.06 -22.20 -3.05
C VAL A 688 16.14 -23.44 -2.18
N ARG A 689 17.01 -23.41 -1.16
CA ARG A 689 17.10 -24.47 -0.16
C ARG A 689 17.03 -23.90 1.24
N ARG A 690 16.49 -24.70 2.16
CA ARG A 690 16.59 -24.46 3.61
C ARG A 690 17.72 -25.30 4.18
N THR A 691 18.58 -24.66 4.96
CA THR A 691 19.60 -25.33 5.79
C THR A 691 19.34 -24.88 7.22
N ASP A 692 18.70 -25.73 8.04
CA ASP A 692 18.26 -25.40 9.41
C ASP A 692 17.41 -24.12 9.50
N ASP A 693 17.96 -23.05 10.07
CA ASP A 693 17.37 -21.71 10.25
C ASP A 693 17.70 -20.73 9.10
N ARG A 694 18.42 -21.20 8.07
CA ARG A 694 18.92 -20.39 6.95
C ARG A 694 18.24 -20.69 5.62
N LEU A 695 18.23 -19.67 4.77
CA LEU A 695 17.81 -19.73 3.37
C LEU A 695 19.02 -19.56 2.47
N LEU A 696 19.24 -20.50 1.55
CA LEU A 696 20.21 -20.41 0.46
C LEU A 696 19.47 -20.14 -0.85
N LEU A 697 19.81 -19.03 -1.51
CA LEU A 697 19.29 -18.61 -2.80
C LEU A 697 20.38 -18.78 -3.86
N THR A 698 20.06 -19.44 -4.97
CA THR A 698 20.97 -19.62 -6.10
C THR A 698 20.32 -19.20 -7.41
N GLY A 699 21.04 -18.46 -8.25
CA GLY A 699 20.48 -17.96 -9.50
C GLY A 699 21.50 -17.36 -10.47
N SER A 700 21.00 -16.61 -11.45
CA SER A 700 21.80 -15.92 -12.47
C SER A 700 21.31 -14.49 -12.67
N VAL A 701 22.20 -13.62 -13.16
CA VAL A 701 21.90 -12.21 -13.43
C VAL A 701 22.06 -11.95 -14.93
N PRO A 702 21.14 -11.25 -15.60
CA PRO A 702 21.21 -11.02 -17.05
C PRO A 702 22.25 -9.98 -17.46
N MET A 703 23.05 -9.48 -16.51
CA MET A 703 24.09 -8.49 -16.70
C MET A 703 25.22 -8.69 -15.70
N LYS A 704 26.40 -8.12 -15.97
CA LYS A 704 27.51 -8.10 -15.01
C LYS A 704 27.22 -7.03 -13.95
N LEU A 705 27.33 -7.40 -12.67
CA LEU A 705 27.26 -6.49 -11.53
C LEU A 705 28.64 -6.48 -10.84
N SER A 706 29.12 -5.29 -10.47
CA SER A 706 30.31 -5.13 -9.64
C SER A 706 29.95 -5.39 -8.18
N GLU A 707 30.50 -6.47 -7.62
CA GLU A 707 30.36 -6.85 -6.19
C GLU A 707 28.92 -6.75 -5.68
N PRO A 708 27.97 -7.51 -6.27
CA PRO A 708 26.57 -7.36 -5.91
C PRO A 708 26.30 -7.75 -4.45
N VAL A 709 25.29 -7.14 -3.86
CA VAL A 709 24.70 -7.54 -2.57
C VAL A 709 23.24 -7.91 -2.75
N LEU A 710 22.74 -8.84 -1.95
CA LEU A 710 21.31 -9.15 -1.88
C LEU A 710 20.67 -8.16 -0.92
N VAL A 711 19.69 -7.40 -1.41
CA VAL A 711 18.91 -6.48 -0.58
C VAL A 711 17.57 -7.10 -0.26
N LEU A 712 17.24 -7.10 1.02
CA LEU A 712 15.93 -7.42 1.58
C LEU A 712 15.25 -6.08 1.88
N GLY A 713 14.33 -5.66 1.03
CA GLY A 713 13.59 -4.39 1.19
C GLY A 713 12.21 -4.61 1.79
N ALA A 714 11.91 -3.96 2.92
CA ALA A 714 10.59 -4.01 3.53
C ALA A 714 9.56 -3.31 2.63
N ARG A 715 8.45 -4.00 2.30
CA ARG A 715 7.42 -3.47 1.38
C ARG A 715 6.70 -2.24 1.93
N ASP A 716 6.66 -2.09 3.25
CA ASP A 716 5.72 -1.21 3.93
C ASP A 716 6.43 -0.07 4.70
N GLN A 717 7.75 -0.01 4.64
CA GLN A 717 8.65 0.89 5.39
C GLN A 717 9.95 1.07 4.58
N ALA A 718 10.63 2.22 4.68
CA ALA A 718 11.97 2.37 4.11
C ALA A 718 13.01 1.71 5.04
N GLU A 719 12.95 0.39 5.12
CA GLU A 719 13.91 -0.47 5.83
C GLU A 719 14.49 -1.45 4.82
N GLU A 720 15.82 -1.52 4.74
CA GLU A 720 16.55 -2.45 3.90
C GLU A 720 17.60 -3.17 4.74
N LYS A 721 17.82 -4.46 4.48
CA LYS A 721 18.93 -5.23 5.03
C LYS A 721 19.72 -5.85 3.89
N THR A 722 21.04 -5.83 3.98
CA THR A 722 21.94 -6.37 2.95
C THR A 722 22.55 -7.69 3.38
N VAL A 723 22.62 -8.63 2.45
CA VAL A 723 23.22 -9.96 2.62
C VAL A 723 24.35 -10.11 1.58
N PRO A 724 25.55 -10.56 1.98
CA PRO A 724 26.65 -10.81 1.05
C PRO A 724 26.27 -11.82 -0.04
N VAL A 725 26.77 -11.59 -1.27
CA VAL A 725 26.56 -12.50 -2.41
C VAL A 725 27.90 -13.05 -2.87
N ARG A 726 27.94 -14.37 -3.08
CA ARG A 726 29.07 -15.05 -3.71
C ARG A 726 28.80 -15.24 -5.20
N LEU A 727 29.64 -14.65 -6.05
CA LEU A 727 29.62 -14.94 -7.49
C LEU A 727 30.41 -16.23 -7.77
N LEU A 728 29.80 -17.14 -8.53
CA LEU A 728 30.39 -18.40 -8.96
C LEU A 728 31.14 -18.24 -10.29
N PRO A 729 32.14 -19.10 -10.60
CA PRO A 729 32.92 -19.00 -11.84
C PRO A 729 32.11 -19.12 -13.14
N ASP A 730 30.92 -19.74 -13.07
CA ASP A 730 29.98 -19.90 -14.19
C ASP A 730 29.03 -18.70 -14.37
N GLY A 731 29.21 -17.63 -13.60
CA GLY A 731 28.40 -16.41 -13.65
C GLY A 731 27.11 -16.47 -12.83
N ARG A 732 26.87 -17.56 -12.08
CA ARG A 732 25.77 -17.64 -11.12
C ARG A 732 26.10 -16.90 -9.82
N PHE A 733 25.07 -16.65 -9.01
CA PHE A 733 25.21 -16.07 -7.68
C PHE A 733 24.65 -17.02 -6.62
N GLU A 734 25.18 -16.90 -5.40
CA GLU A 734 24.66 -17.52 -4.19
C GLU A 734 24.55 -16.51 -3.05
N ALA A 735 23.44 -16.53 -2.31
CA ALA A 735 23.23 -15.71 -1.13
C ALA A 735 22.62 -16.56 0.00
N GLU A 736 23.21 -16.50 1.19
CA GLU A 736 22.77 -17.27 2.35
C GLU A 736 22.54 -16.34 3.55
N PHE A 737 21.39 -16.48 4.22
CA PHE A 737 21.07 -15.70 5.42
C PHE A 737 20.08 -16.40 6.34
N ALA A 738 20.11 -16.03 7.63
CA ALA A 738 19.14 -16.43 8.64
C ALA A 738 18.11 -15.29 8.83
N PRO A 739 16.84 -15.45 8.46
CA PRO A 739 15.83 -14.40 8.65
C PRO A 739 15.62 -13.98 10.11
N GLY A 740 15.94 -14.86 11.07
CA GLY A 740 15.92 -14.60 12.52
C GLY A 740 17.15 -13.85 13.06
N ALA A 741 18.20 -13.68 12.26
CA ALA A 741 19.45 -13.04 12.66
C ALA A 741 20.15 -12.42 11.44
N VAL A 742 19.53 -11.42 10.83
CA VAL A 742 20.10 -10.73 9.67
C VAL A 742 21.13 -9.71 10.16
N PRO A 743 22.38 -9.73 9.65
CA PRO A 743 23.39 -8.76 10.02
C PRO A 743 22.94 -7.33 9.73
N GLY A 744 23.23 -6.43 10.66
CA GLY A 744 23.02 -5.00 10.52
C GLY A 744 24.06 -4.20 11.29
N PRO A 745 24.04 -2.87 11.18
CA PRO A 745 25.01 -1.99 11.85
C PRO A 745 24.96 -2.09 13.39
N TYR A 746 23.88 -2.61 13.96
CA TYR A 746 23.65 -2.71 15.41
C TYR A 746 23.61 -4.15 15.93
N GLY A 747 24.21 -5.09 15.18
CA GLY A 747 24.17 -6.53 15.48
C GLY A 747 23.24 -7.31 14.56
N ALA A 748 23.13 -8.61 14.81
CA ALA A 748 22.25 -9.49 14.05
C ALA A 748 20.85 -9.50 14.68
N LEU A 749 19.87 -8.92 13.99
CA LEU A 749 18.49 -8.84 14.47
C LEU A 749 17.55 -9.64 13.56
N PRO A 750 16.45 -10.20 14.10
CA PRO A 750 15.39 -10.77 13.30
C PRO A 750 14.86 -9.77 12.27
N LEU A 751 14.36 -10.25 11.13
CA LEU A 751 13.61 -9.38 10.24
C LEU A 751 12.30 -8.96 10.88
N ARG A 752 11.98 -7.67 10.77
CA ARG A 752 10.72 -7.12 11.24
C ARG A 752 9.53 -7.80 10.57
N ASN A 753 8.41 -7.85 11.30
CA ASN A 753 7.16 -8.40 10.80
C ASN A 753 6.68 -7.64 9.55
N GLY A 754 6.35 -8.38 8.50
CA GLY A 754 5.96 -7.76 7.24
C GLY A 754 6.29 -8.60 6.02
N ARG A 755 6.27 -7.94 4.88
CA ARG A 755 6.61 -8.52 3.57
C ARG A 755 7.91 -7.88 3.12
N TRP A 756 8.84 -8.71 2.70
CA TRP A 756 10.16 -8.30 2.26
C TRP A 756 10.34 -8.72 0.80
N ASN A 757 10.64 -7.75 -0.05
CA ASN A 757 10.99 -7.97 -1.45
C ASN A 757 12.50 -8.16 -1.55
N LEU A 758 12.92 -8.98 -2.51
CA LEU A 758 14.32 -9.29 -2.74
C LEU A 758 14.76 -8.66 -4.06
N PHE A 759 15.97 -8.11 -4.10
CA PHE A 759 16.64 -7.66 -5.32
C PHE A 759 18.16 -7.65 -5.13
N LEU A 760 18.92 -7.65 -6.22
CA LEU A 760 20.37 -7.46 -6.17
C LEU A 760 20.68 -5.98 -6.39
N ARG A 761 21.67 -5.46 -5.67
CA ARG A 761 22.19 -4.10 -5.83
C ARG A 761 23.68 -4.16 -6.13
N SER A 762 24.18 -3.37 -7.08
CA SER A 762 25.62 -3.19 -7.29
C SER A 762 26.27 -2.45 -6.12
N ALA A 763 27.55 -2.71 -5.83
CA ALA A 763 28.23 -2.09 -4.67
C ALA A 763 28.23 -0.54 -4.70
N ASP A 764 28.20 0.06 -5.88
CA ASP A 764 28.11 1.51 -6.10
C ASP A 764 26.69 2.07 -5.98
N GLY A 765 25.68 1.21 -5.74
CA GLY A 765 24.27 1.58 -5.63
C GLY A 765 23.62 2.02 -6.95
N SER A 766 24.31 1.93 -8.09
CA SER A 766 23.82 2.49 -9.36
C SER A 766 22.72 1.65 -10.01
N VAL A 767 22.66 0.34 -9.72
CA VAL A 767 21.71 -0.59 -10.35
C VAL A 767 21.06 -1.54 -9.34
N ASP A 768 19.73 -1.48 -9.27
CA ASP A 768 18.89 -2.47 -8.59
C ASP A 768 18.25 -3.43 -9.61
N VAL A 769 18.41 -4.74 -9.39
CA VAL A 769 17.90 -5.82 -10.26
C VAL A 769 16.93 -6.70 -9.47
N PRO A 770 15.61 -6.64 -9.75
CA PRO A 770 14.61 -7.46 -9.05
C PRO A 770 14.69 -8.94 -9.44
N PHE A 771 14.07 -9.81 -8.64
CA PHE A 771 14.05 -11.24 -8.91
C PHE A 771 12.82 -11.76 -9.68
N VAL A 772 13.05 -12.82 -10.44
CA VAL A 772 12.04 -13.78 -10.93
C VAL A 772 12.42 -15.20 -10.51
N ILE A 773 11.44 -16.05 -10.21
CA ILE A 773 11.62 -17.47 -9.95
C ILE A 773 11.52 -18.22 -11.27
N ASP A 774 12.51 -19.05 -11.57
CA ASP A 774 12.44 -19.95 -12.70
C ASP A 774 11.30 -20.97 -12.53
N ARG A 775 10.54 -21.28 -13.59
CA ARG A 775 9.44 -22.24 -13.50
C ARG A 775 9.82 -23.61 -12.94
N LEU A 776 11.07 -24.07 -13.12
CA LEU A 776 11.53 -25.35 -12.59
C LEU A 776 11.81 -25.28 -11.08
N ALA A 777 12.05 -24.08 -10.55
CA ALA A 777 12.24 -23.83 -9.13
C ALA A 777 10.91 -23.65 -8.37
N VAL A 778 9.84 -23.19 -9.02
CA VAL A 778 8.53 -22.92 -8.38
C VAL A 778 8.00 -24.07 -7.50
N PRO A 779 8.11 -25.37 -7.88
CA PRO A 779 7.63 -26.46 -7.03
C PRO A 779 8.33 -26.59 -5.67
N SER A 780 9.49 -25.95 -5.46
CA SER A 780 10.18 -25.92 -4.18
C SER A 780 9.55 -24.95 -3.16
N PHE A 781 8.60 -24.11 -3.58
CA PHE A 781 7.95 -23.10 -2.74
C PHE A 781 6.61 -23.59 -2.16
N PRO A 782 6.19 -23.07 -0.98
CA PRO A 782 6.94 -22.14 -0.13
C PRO A 782 8.08 -22.84 0.63
N VAL A 783 9.15 -22.09 0.89
CA VAL A 783 10.23 -22.54 1.78
C VAL A 783 10.04 -21.89 3.15
N GLU A 784 9.73 -22.71 4.15
CA GLU A 784 9.41 -22.25 5.51
C GLU A 784 10.58 -22.47 6.48
N VAL A 785 10.89 -21.43 7.24
CA VAL A 785 11.85 -21.43 8.35
C VAL A 785 11.09 -21.15 9.65
N GLN A 786 11.31 -22.00 10.64
CA GLN A 786 10.76 -21.83 11.98
C GLN A 786 11.87 -21.30 12.88
N ASP A 787 11.61 -20.21 13.58
CA ASP A 787 12.57 -19.52 14.43
C ASP A 787 11.86 -19.01 15.70
N PRO A 788 12.54 -18.92 16.87
CA PRO A 788 11.94 -18.39 18.09
C PRO A 788 11.34 -16.98 17.94
N ALA A 789 11.90 -16.15 17.05
CA ALA A 789 11.42 -14.80 16.76
C ALA A 789 10.13 -14.81 15.92
N GLY A 790 9.86 -15.86 15.16
CA GLY A 790 8.64 -16.02 14.39
C GLY A 790 8.81 -16.91 13.16
N PRO A 791 7.72 -17.36 12.53
CA PRO A 791 7.80 -18.12 11.30
C PRO A 791 8.10 -17.20 10.11
N TYR A 792 8.99 -17.66 9.25
CA TYR A 792 9.36 -17.02 7.99
C TYR A 792 9.00 -17.93 6.82
N ALA A 793 8.40 -17.37 5.78
CA ALA A 793 8.03 -18.12 4.58
C ALA A 793 8.47 -17.37 3.33
N LEU A 794 9.39 -17.96 2.56
CA LEU A 794 9.69 -17.49 1.22
C LEU A 794 8.64 -18.08 0.26
N GLU A 795 7.79 -17.23 -0.30
CA GLU A 795 6.67 -17.61 -1.17
C GLU A 795 6.91 -17.22 -2.64
N ALA A 796 6.41 -18.05 -3.55
CA ALA A 796 6.24 -17.72 -4.95
C ALA A 796 4.91 -16.97 -5.17
N ARG A 797 4.97 -15.64 -5.23
CA ARG A 797 3.82 -14.77 -5.50
C ARG A 797 3.66 -14.61 -7.00
N TRP A 798 2.42 -14.48 -7.46
CA TRP A 798 2.09 -14.35 -8.89
C TRP A 798 2.69 -15.44 -9.81
N HIS A 799 3.00 -16.62 -9.26
CA HIS A 799 3.78 -17.72 -9.87
C HIS A 799 5.31 -17.53 -9.83
N ASP A 800 5.81 -16.33 -10.12
CA ASP A 800 7.23 -16.12 -10.45
C ASP A 800 7.94 -15.02 -9.63
N PHE A 801 7.30 -14.44 -8.61
CA PHE A 801 7.88 -13.37 -7.80
C PHE A 801 8.23 -13.87 -6.39
N PRO A 802 9.50 -13.87 -5.97
CA PRO A 802 9.87 -14.30 -4.62
C PRO A 802 9.58 -13.19 -3.61
N GLN A 803 8.90 -13.54 -2.52
CA GLN A 803 8.62 -12.64 -1.40
C GLN A 803 8.82 -13.37 -0.08
N LEU A 804 9.59 -12.76 0.83
CA LEU A 804 9.78 -13.28 2.18
C LEU A 804 8.72 -12.68 3.11
N ASN A 805 7.89 -13.52 3.70
CA ASN A 805 6.86 -13.13 4.66
C ASN A 805 7.34 -13.45 6.08
N CYS A 806 7.47 -12.41 6.90
CA CYS A 806 7.89 -12.50 8.29
C CYS A 806 6.68 -12.27 9.19
N ALA A 807 6.22 -13.28 9.92
CA ALA A 807 5.07 -13.15 10.80
C ALA A 807 5.49 -12.92 12.26
N TRP A 808 4.70 -12.11 12.97
CA TRP A 808 4.89 -11.91 14.41
C TRP A 808 4.50 -13.17 15.19
N GLY A 809 5.29 -13.54 16.19
CA GLY A 809 5.10 -14.77 16.99
C GLY A 809 3.89 -14.78 17.95
N VAL A 810 2.91 -13.88 17.81
CA VAL A 810 1.62 -13.98 18.52
C VAL A 810 0.75 -15.01 17.81
N GLY A 811 0.21 -15.95 18.57
CA GLY A 811 -0.52 -17.08 18.02
C GLY A 811 -1.76 -16.64 17.22
N VAL A 812 -2.16 -17.45 16.23
CA VAL A 812 -3.38 -17.20 15.43
C VAL A 812 -4.64 -17.06 16.31
N MET A 813 -4.65 -17.69 17.49
CA MET A 813 -5.74 -17.65 18.46
C MET A 813 -5.77 -16.38 19.32
N GLU A 814 -4.72 -15.58 19.26
CA GLU A 814 -4.57 -14.36 20.06
C GLU A 814 -4.74 -13.12 19.17
N ARG A 815 -4.39 -13.19 17.88
CA ARG A 815 -4.48 -12.05 16.95
C ARG A 815 -5.88 -11.79 16.38
N GLY A 816 -6.10 -10.56 15.90
CA GLY A 816 -7.35 -10.11 15.29
C GLY A 816 -8.35 -9.50 16.28
N ARG A 817 -9.20 -8.59 15.81
CA ARG A 817 -10.09 -7.78 16.67
C ARG A 817 -11.03 -8.60 17.56
N TYR A 818 -11.61 -9.70 17.04
CA TYR A 818 -12.46 -10.59 17.83
C TYR A 818 -11.70 -11.23 19.01
N ARG A 819 -10.48 -11.74 18.77
CA ARG A 819 -9.67 -12.40 19.81
C ARG A 819 -9.09 -11.41 20.80
N GLN A 820 -8.59 -10.28 20.33
CA GLN A 820 -8.14 -9.19 21.20
C GLN A 820 -9.28 -8.75 22.15
N ARG A 821 -10.51 -8.57 21.64
CA ARG A 821 -11.68 -8.26 22.49
C ARG A 821 -12.00 -9.39 23.48
N LYS A 822 -11.81 -10.66 23.13
CA LYS A 822 -11.99 -11.80 24.06
C LYS A 822 -10.89 -11.87 25.11
N LEU A 823 -9.65 -11.54 24.75
CA LEU A 823 -8.55 -11.44 25.69
C LEU A 823 -8.77 -10.27 26.66
N GLU A 824 -9.12 -9.09 26.17
CA GLU A 824 -9.44 -7.89 26.96
C GLU A 824 -10.67 -8.10 27.87
N LYS A 825 -11.83 -8.44 27.31
CA LYS A 825 -13.09 -8.50 28.07
C LYS A 825 -13.30 -9.81 28.84
N GLY A 826 -12.51 -10.83 28.55
CA GLY A 826 -12.62 -12.16 29.17
C GLY A 826 -11.38 -12.55 29.94
N TYR A 827 -10.26 -12.75 29.24
CA TYR A 827 -9.05 -13.32 29.81
C TYR A 827 -8.35 -12.39 30.81
N TYR A 828 -8.21 -11.09 30.51
CA TYR A 828 -7.67 -10.07 31.41
C TYR A 828 -8.52 -9.96 32.67
N ARG A 829 -9.85 -9.81 32.52
CA ARG A 829 -10.79 -9.75 33.67
C ARG A 829 -10.73 -11.00 34.55
N ALA A 830 -10.65 -12.20 33.97
CA ALA A 830 -10.45 -13.44 34.72
C ALA A 830 -9.08 -13.50 35.40
N SER A 831 -8.02 -13.02 34.74
CA SER A 831 -6.66 -12.98 35.30
C SER A 831 -6.53 -12.01 36.46
N ARG A 832 -7.32 -10.92 36.51
CA ARG A 832 -7.42 -10.00 37.65
C ARG A 832 -7.97 -10.67 38.92
N GLN A 833 -8.57 -11.86 38.83
CA GLN A 833 -9.03 -12.62 40.00
C GLN A 833 -7.97 -13.57 40.56
N LYS A 834 -6.84 -13.76 39.86
CA LYS A 834 -5.72 -14.58 40.32
C LYS A 834 -4.79 -13.76 41.24
N PRO A 835 -3.99 -14.42 42.11
CA PRO A 835 -3.00 -13.73 42.94
C PRO A 835 -2.02 -12.88 42.10
N LEU A 836 -1.59 -11.76 42.68
CA LEU A 836 -0.50 -10.95 42.14
C LEU A 836 0.79 -11.76 42.05
N ARG A 837 1.63 -11.41 41.09
CA ARG A 837 2.99 -11.92 40.91
C ARG A 837 3.95 -10.86 41.41
N ASP A 838 4.95 -11.30 42.18
CA ASP A 838 6.09 -10.46 42.57
C ASP A 838 7.01 -10.27 41.36
N ALA A 839 6.53 -9.44 40.43
CA ALA A 839 7.11 -9.20 39.13
C ALA A 839 6.96 -7.73 38.73
N VAL A 840 7.92 -7.24 37.94
CA VAL A 840 7.91 -5.92 37.32
C VAL A 840 7.71 -6.08 35.82
N LEU A 841 6.69 -5.40 35.27
CA LEU A 841 6.43 -5.33 33.84
C LEU A 841 6.89 -3.99 33.28
N TYR A 842 7.90 -4.01 32.41
CA TYR A 842 8.46 -2.83 31.76
C TYR A 842 7.88 -2.63 30.36
N ILE A 843 7.50 -1.38 30.04
CA ILE A 843 6.96 -0.99 28.74
C ILE A 843 7.64 0.31 28.30
N SER A 844 8.61 0.21 27.39
CA SER A 844 9.23 1.39 26.76
C SER A 844 8.66 1.62 25.36
N TYR A 845 8.15 2.84 25.12
CA TYR A 845 7.58 3.32 23.86
C TYR A 845 6.61 2.32 23.21
N ASN A 846 5.68 1.80 24.00
CA ASN A 846 4.67 0.82 23.57
C ASN A 846 5.31 -0.51 23.07
N GLY A 847 6.36 -0.95 23.78
CA GLY A 847 7.11 -2.18 23.54
C GLY A 847 8.04 -2.16 22.33
N ARG A 848 8.44 -0.97 21.86
CA ARG A 848 9.26 -0.84 20.64
C ARG A 848 10.76 -0.93 20.90
N GLN A 849 11.21 -0.64 22.12
CA GLN A 849 12.62 -0.45 22.46
C GLN A 849 12.96 -1.07 23.82
N PHE A 850 14.25 -1.36 24.02
CA PHE A 850 14.88 -1.52 25.33
C PHE A 850 15.69 -0.25 25.59
N SER A 851 15.06 0.73 26.22
CA SER A 851 15.58 2.09 26.35
C SER A 851 14.86 2.86 27.45
N ASP A 852 15.32 4.09 27.67
CA ASP A 852 14.62 5.12 28.43
C ASP A 852 14.49 4.80 29.93
N SER A 853 13.64 5.53 30.66
CA SER A 853 13.53 5.42 32.11
C SER A 853 13.14 4.02 32.60
N PRO A 854 12.30 3.24 31.89
CA PRO A 854 12.05 1.84 32.26
C PRO A 854 13.32 0.98 32.26
N ARG A 855 14.28 1.23 31.36
CA ARG A 855 15.56 0.50 31.31
C ARG A 855 16.42 0.85 32.53
N ALA A 856 16.55 2.13 32.85
CA ALA A 856 17.33 2.57 34.01
C ALA A 856 16.76 2.01 35.34
N ILE A 857 15.43 1.95 35.48
CA ILE A 857 14.77 1.33 36.63
C ILE A 857 15.06 -0.18 36.71
N HIS A 858 15.05 -0.88 35.56
CA HIS A 858 15.46 -2.28 35.48
C HIS A 858 16.93 -2.48 35.89
N GLU A 859 17.83 -1.66 35.36
CA GLU A 859 19.27 -1.72 35.66
C GLU A 859 19.53 -1.48 37.16
N GLU A 860 18.83 -0.51 37.77
CA GLU A 860 18.92 -0.21 39.21
C GLU A 860 18.40 -1.37 40.09
N LEU A 861 17.26 -1.97 39.73
CA LEU A 861 16.75 -3.14 40.45
C LEU A 861 17.68 -4.35 40.35
N THR A 862 18.30 -4.53 39.17
CA THR A 862 19.29 -5.59 38.94
C THR A 862 20.55 -5.35 39.75
N ARG A 863 21.04 -4.10 39.81
CA ARG A 863 22.19 -3.70 40.64
C ARG A 863 21.96 -3.99 42.12
N ARG A 864 20.73 -3.88 42.62
CA ARG A 864 20.35 -4.21 44.01
C ARG A 864 20.21 -5.70 44.29
N GLY A 865 20.26 -6.57 43.28
CA GLY A 865 20.03 -8.01 43.44
C GLY A 865 18.58 -8.35 43.81
N THR A 866 17.61 -7.73 43.14
CA THR A 866 16.18 -8.00 43.41
C THR A 866 15.76 -9.45 43.15
N ASP A 867 14.87 -9.98 43.98
CA ASP A 867 14.18 -11.27 43.77
C ASP A 867 12.94 -11.14 42.85
N LEU A 868 12.57 -9.93 42.44
CA LEU A 868 11.41 -9.69 41.59
C LEU A 868 11.64 -10.24 40.18
N GLU A 869 10.66 -10.96 39.64
CA GLU A 869 10.69 -11.40 38.25
C GLU A 869 10.63 -10.17 37.31
N GLN A 870 11.54 -10.07 36.36
CA GLN A 870 11.64 -8.91 35.48
C GLN A 870 11.16 -9.24 34.06
N LEU A 871 10.07 -8.58 33.64
CA LEU A 871 9.36 -8.84 32.38
C LEU A 871 9.39 -7.61 31.48
N TRP A 872 9.86 -7.76 30.24
CA TRP A 872 9.92 -6.66 29.28
C TRP A 872 8.93 -6.87 28.13
N VAL A 873 8.08 -5.87 27.86
CA VAL A 873 7.12 -5.95 26.75
C VAL A 873 7.81 -5.64 25.43
N LEU A 874 7.72 -6.56 24.47
CA LEU A 874 8.15 -6.34 23.10
C LEU A 874 6.97 -6.46 22.13
N ARG A 875 6.85 -5.47 21.26
CA ARG A 875 5.90 -5.42 20.14
C ARG A 875 6.47 -6.07 18.88
N HIS A 876 7.79 -6.05 18.74
CA HIS A 876 8.55 -6.70 17.68
C HIS A 876 9.93 -7.13 18.21
N ASN A 877 10.53 -8.19 17.64
CA ASN A 877 11.84 -8.73 18.04
C ASN A 877 12.94 -7.92 17.35
N GLN A 878 12.93 -6.60 17.55
CA GLN A 878 13.92 -5.66 16.98
C GLN A 878 14.86 -5.15 18.08
N VAL A 879 14.95 -5.91 19.17
CA VAL A 879 15.59 -5.51 20.41
C VAL A 879 16.16 -6.78 21.02
N GLU A 880 17.44 -6.75 21.35
CA GLU A 880 18.08 -7.78 22.17
C GLU A 880 17.92 -7.39 23.64
N LEU A 881 17.52 -8.35 24.48
CA LEU A 881 17.32 -8.13 25.91
C LEU A 881 18.41 -8.87 26.70
N PRO A 882 19.04 -8.22 27.68
CA PRO A 882 20.02 -8.89 28.54
C PRO A 882 19.35 -9.90 29.47
N GLU A 883 20.04 -10.98 29.81
CA GLU A 883 19.60 -11.87 30.90
C GLU A 883 19.67 -11.12 32.25
N PRO A 884 18.73 -11.36 33.20
CA PRO A 884 17.67 -12.38 33.19
C PRO A 884 16.28 -11.87 32.70
N LEU A 885 16.19 -10.78 31.92
CA LEU A 885 14.88 -10.27 31.48
C LEU A 885 14.12 -11.28 30.62
N ARG A 886 12.86 -11.56 30.99
CA ARG A 886 11.97 -12.35 30.13
C ARG A 886 11.14 -11.45 29.22
N THR A 887 11.11 -11.79 27.94
CA THR A 887 10.24 -11.13 26.96
C THR A 887 8.76 -11.48 27.21
N VAL A 888 7.90 -10.46 27.21
CA VAL A 888 6.44 -10.59 27.13
C VAL A 888 5.97 -10.00 25.80
N ARG A 889 5.39 -10.84 24.94
CA ARG A 889 4.95 -10.40 23.60
C ARG A 889 3.68 -9.56 23.70
N MET A 890 3.73 -8.31 23.25
CA MET A 890 2.56 -7.43 23.24
C MET A 890 1.38 -8.09 22.50
N TRP A 891 0.17 -7.94 23.05
CA TRP A 891 -1.09 -8.52 22.55
C TRP A 891 -1.24 -10.04 22.65
N SER A 892 -0.26 -10.76 23.23
CA SER A 892 -0.44 -12.17 23.61
C SER A 892 -1.31 -12.30 24.86
N ALA A 893 -1.80 -13.50 25.16
CA ALA A 893 -2.45 -13.79 26.43
C ALA A 893 -1.52 -13.49 27.62
N GLU A 894 -0.22 -13.81 27.50
CA GLU A 894 0.77 -13.49 28.54
C GLU A 894 0.83 -11.99 28.85
N TRP A 895 0.73 -11.12 27.83
CA TRP A 895 0.70 -9.67 28.03
C TRP A 895 -0.53 -9.20 28.81
N TYR A 896 -1.72 -9.71 28.47
CA TYR A 896 -2.94 -9.43 29.24
C TYR A 896 -2.84 -9.98 30.68
N GLU A 897 -2.26 -11.15 30.87
CA GLU A 897 -2.02 -11.70 32.21
C GLU A 897 -1.02 -10.87 33.01
N ALA A 898 0.07 -10.42 32.38
CA ALA A 898 1.10 -9.60 33.01
C ALA A 898 0.52 -8.26 33.47
N LEU A 899 -0.26 -7.58 32.63
CA LEU A 899 -0.97 -6.35 33.02
C LEU A 899 -1.94 -6.58 34.21
N ALA A 900 -2.60 -7.74 34.26
CA ALA A 900 -3.54 -8.07 35.33
C ALA A 900 -2.87 -8.50 36.65
N ARG A 901 -1.64 -9.03 36.60
CA ARG A 901 -1.03 -9.75 37.73
C ARG A 901 0.30 -9.21 38.23
N CYS A 902 1.09 -8.49 37.42
CA CYS A 902 2.36 -7.96 37.91
C CYS A 902 2.09 -6.92 39.00
N ARG A 903 2.82 -7.04 40.11
CA ARG A 903 2.75 -6.09 41.22
C ARG A 903 3.18 -4.69 40.77
N TYR A 904 4.20 -4.61 39.92
CA TYR A 904 4.72 -3.34 39.41
C TYR A 904 4.57 -3.29 37.88
N ILE A 905 4.10 -2.16 37.36
CA ILE A 905 4.06 -1.85 35.93
C ILE A 905 4.78 -0.53 35.74
N VAL A 906 5.87 -0.54 34.97
CA VAL A 906 6.70 0.64 34.68
C VAL A 906 6.58 0.98 33.20
N ALA A 907 6.03 2.14 32.90
CA ALA A 907 5.85 2.61 31.53
C ALA A 907 6.35 4.05 31.35
N ASN A 908 6.71 4.43 30.13
CA ASN A 908 7.09 5.81 29.78
C ASN A 908 6.12 6.47 28.78
N ALA A 909 5.10 5.75 28.33
CA ALA A 909 4.11 6.20 27.36
C ALA A 909 2.71 5.74 27.79
N HIS A 910 1.70 6.13 27.00
CA HIS A 910 0.31 5.76 27.24
C HIS A 910 0.11 4.23 27.34
N LEU A 911 -0.53 3.81 28.42
CA LEU A 911 -1.05 2.47 28.64
C LEU A 911 -2.44 2.32 28.02
N PRO A 912 -2.95 1.08 27.85
CA PRO A 912 -4.30 0.89 27.35
C PRO A 912 -5.34 1.55 28.27
N HIS A 913 -6.20 2.42 27.73
CA HIS A 913 -7.23 3.16 28.49
C HIS A 913 -8.25 2.28 29.24
N TRP A 914 -8.34 0.98 28.90
CA TRP A 914 -9.19 -0.01 29.59
C TRP A 914 -8.48 -0.73 30.75
N LEU A 915 -7.19 -0.46 30.99
CA LEU A 915 -6.42 -1.03 32.09
C LEU A 915 -6.96 -0.50 33.42
N GLU A 916 -7.37 -1.39 34.31
CA GLU A 916 -7.82 -1.04 35.66
C GLU A 916 -6.82 -1.55 36.70
N ARG A 917 -6.08 -0.63 37.34
CA ARG A 917 -5.24 -0.94 38.51
C ARG A 917 -6.10 -1.55 39.62
N ARG A 918 -5.64 -2.62 40.26
CA ARG A 918 -6.25 -3.18 41.49
C ARG A 918 -5.35 -2.97 42.71
N GLU A 919 -5.92 -3.23 43.88
CA GLU A 919 -5.19 -3.21 45.14
C GLU A 919 -3.93 -4.09 45.08
N GLY A 920 -2.83 -3.60 45.66
CA GLY A 920 -1.52 -4.23 45.60
C GLY A 920 -0.76 -4.08 44.28
N GLN A 921 -1.35 -3.49 43.23
CA GLN A 921 -0.60 -3.08 42.03
C GLN A 921 -0.15 -1.62 42.09
N VAL A 922 1.06 -1.38 41.61
CA VAL A 922 1.70 -0.06 41.48
C VAL A 922 2.01 0.20 40.01
N VAL A 923 1.43 1.26 39.45
CA VAL A 923 1.69 1.70 38.08
C VAL A 923 2.57 2.96 38.12
N VAL A 924 3.80 2.83 37.66
CA VAL A 924 4.77 3.92 37.55
C VAL A 924 4.75 4.44 36.12
N GLN A 925 4.25 5.66 35.96
CA GLN A 925 4.35 6.41 34.72
C GLN A 925 5.57 7.31 34.79
N THR A 926 6.60 6.97 34.01
CA THR A 926 7.82 7.77 33.92
C THR A 926 7.68 8.95 32.97
N TRP A 927 6.68 8.94 32.08
CA TRP A 927 6.63 9.87 30.93
C TRP A 927 7.94 9.84 30.13
N HIS A 928 8.16 10.75 29.19
CA HIS A 928 9.24 10.59 28.21
C HIS A 928 9.92 11.90 27.78
N GLY A 929 9.82 12.96 28.58
CA GLY A 929 10.53 14.21 28.32
C GLY A 929 9.90 15.44 28.96
N THR A 930 10.74 16.42 29.27
CA THR A 930 10.34 17.79 29.60
C THR A 930 9.60 18.42 28.42
N MET A 931 8.50 19.11 28.70
CA MET A 931 7.58 19.56 27.67
C MET A 931 7.91 20.97 27.19
N LEU A 932 8.22 21.09 25.90
CA LEU A 932 8.12 22.36 25.18
C LEU A 932 6.66 22.58 24.70
N LYS A 933 6.08 21.55 24.07
CA LYS A 933 4.76 21.60 23.41
C LYS A 933 3.64 21.37 24.42
N LYS A 934 2.46 21.94 24.17
CA LYS A 934 1.24 21.58 24.93
C LYS A 934 0.96 20.08 24.78
N ILE A 935 0.62 19.41 25.88
CA ILE A 935 0.36 17.97 25.95
C ILE A 935 -0.92 17.67 26.73
N GLY A 936 -1.44 16.45 26.61
CA GLY A 936 -2.58 15.99 27.39
C GLY A 936 -3.81 16.88 27.16
N LEU A 937 -4.48 17.24 28.25
CA LEU A 937 -5.67 18.09 28.24
C LEU A 937 -5.42 19.56 27.86
N ASP A 938 -4.16 19.99 27.81
CA ASP A 938 -3.82 21.35 27.36
C ASP A 938 -3.83 21.47 25.83
N ILE A 939 -4.08 20.37 25.09
CA ILE A 939 -4.29 20.39 23.64
C ILE A 939 -5.75 20.79 23.36
N GLU A 940 -5.98 22.00 22.84
CA GLU A 940 -7.34 22.54 22.68
C GLU A 940 -8.23 21.72 21.73
N ALA A 941 -7.69 21.24 20.61
CA ALA A 941 -8.42 20.43 19.62
C ALA A 941 -7.52 19.34 19.02
N PRO A 942 -7.51 18.11 19.57
CA PRO A 942 -6.68 17.02 19.05
C PRO A 942 -7.13 16.60 17.64
N LYS A 943 -6.45 17.11 16.61
CA LYS A 943 -6.72 16.81 15.18
C LYS A 943 -6.57 15.31 14.83
N PHE A 944 -5.94 14.52 15.70
CA PHE A 944 -5.60 13.12 15.48
C PHE A 944 -6.57 12.10 16.12
N ASP A 945 -7.27 12.47 17.21
CA ASP A 945 -8.20 11.59 17.92
C ASP A 945 -9.22 12.43 18.72
N PRO A 946 -10.49 12.52 18.27
CA PRO A 946 -11.53 13.27 18.97
C PRO A 946 -11.84 12.78 20.39
N GLU A 947 -11.55 11.52 20.71
CA GLU A 947 -11.77 10.93 22.05
C GLU A 947 -10.52 10.97 22.93
N TYR A 948 -9.46 11.66 22.51
CA TYR A 948 -8.16 11.66 23.18
C TYR A 948 -8.26 12.04 24.67
N HIS A 949 -8.97 13.14 24.98
CA HIS A 949 -9.11 13.63 26.35
C HIS A 949 -9.83 12.64 27.28
N ASP A 950 -10.88 11.99 26.78
CA ASP A 950 -11.65 11.03 27.59
C ASP A 950 -10.85 9.77 27.86
N ARG A 951 -10.10 9.27 26.86
CA ARG A 951 -9.19 8.13 27.02
C ARG A 951 -8.05 8.44 27.98
N LEU A 952 -7.49 9.65 27.90
CA LEU A 952 -6.44 10.11 28.80
C LEU A 952 -6.92 10.12 30.26
N ARG A 953 -8.07 10.74 30.54
CA ARG A 953 -8.66 10.77 31.88
C ARG A 953 -8.98 9.38 32.43
N ALA A 954 -9.37 8.44 31.56
CA ALA A 954 -9.60 7.05 31.97
C ALA A 954 -8.29 6.35 32.36
N GLU A 955 -7.21 6.61 31.63
CA GLU A 955 -5.89 6.02 31.88
C GLU A 955 -5.25 6.56 33.17
N VAL A 956 -5.20 7.90 33.34
CA VAL A 956 -4.45 8.58 34.40
C VAL A 956 -4.91 8.18 35.80
N ARG A 957 -6.22 7.91 35.99
CA ARG A 957 -6.80 7.45 37.27
C ARG A 957 -6.19 6.14 37.78
N HIS A 958 -5.53 5.39 36.91
CA HIS A 958 -4.90 4.12 37.26
C HIS A 958 -3.39 4.24 37.50
N TRP A 959 -2.80 5.43 37.41
CA TRP A 959 -1.39 5.66 37.73
C TRP A 959 -1.19 5.76 39.25
N SER A 960 -0.15 5.10 39.77
CA SER A 960 0.24 5.17 41.19
C SER A 960 1.32 6.20 41.45
N LEU A 961 2.22 6.38 40.49
CA LEU A 961 3.32 7.35 40.52
C LEU A 961 3.47 8.01 39.15
N LEU A 962 3.73 9.30 39.15
CA LEU A 962 4.17 10.05 37.98
C LEU A 962 5.56 10.63 38.23
N VAL A 963 6.52 10.37 37.34
CA VAL A 963 7.89 10.93 37.44
C VAL A 963 7.94 12.30 36.79
N SER A 964 8.64 13.23 37.46
CA SER A 964 8.94 14.56 36.93
C SER A 964 10.45 14.77 36.87
N ALA A 965 10.92 15.29 35.74
CA ALA A 965 12.33 15.53 35.47
C ALA A 965 12.89 16.78 36.17
N ASN A 966 12.04 17.79 36.37
CA ASN A 966 12.42 19.08 36.92
C ASN A 966 11.21 19.75 37.57
N ARG A 967 11.47 20.75 38.40
CA ARG A 967 10.41 21.50 39.10
C ARG A 967 9.51 22.29 38.14
N PHE A 968 10.02 22.65 36.96
CA PHE A 968 9.23 23.27 35.90
C PHE A 968 8.11 22.34 35.40
N SER A 969 8.41 21.05 35.22
CA SER A 969 7.49 20.09 34.61
C SER A 969 6.38 19.64 35.55
N THR A 970 6.61 19.62 36.86
CA THR A 970 5.66 19.14 37.87
C THR A 970 4.27 19.79 37.77
N PRO A 971 4.12 21.13 37.79
CA PRO A 971 2.80 21.76 37.70
C PRO A 971 2.12 21.51 36.35
N ILE A 972 2.89 21.43 35.26
CA ILE A 972 2.36 21.15 33.92
C ILE A 972 1.83 19.73 33.85
N LEU A 973 2.60 18.74 34.30
CA LEU A 973 2.20 17.34 34.32
C LEU A 973 0.93 17.13 35.14
N ARG A 974 0.80 17.78 36.31
CA ARG A 974 -0.42 17.71 37.12
C ARG A 974 -1.65 18.24 36.38
N ARG A 975 -1.54 19.41 35.75
CA ARG A 975 -2.65 20.04 35.01
C ARG A 975 -2.98 19.28 33.73
N ALA A 976 -1.99 19.04 32.87
CA ALA A 976 -2.17 18.46 31.56
C ALA A 976 -2.64 17.00 31.62
N MET A 977 -2.29 16.25 32.67
CA MET A 977 -2.76 14.88 32.84
C MET A 977 -4.00 14.77 33.74
N ASP A 978 -4.42 15.85 34.41
CA ASP A 978 -5.45 15.79 35.47
C ASP A 978 -5.07 14.78 36.57
N TYR A 979 -3.82 14.87 37.05
CA TYR A 979 -3.23 13.93 38.01
C TYR A 979 -3.06 14.55 39.41
N ASP A 980 -3.81 14.00 40.36
CA ASP A 980 -3.81 14.41 41.77
C ASP A 980 -2.92 13.55 42.67
N GLY A 981 -2.43 12.41 42.18
CA GLY A 981 -1.60 11.47 42.93
C GLY A 981 -0.16 11.93 43.21
N PRO A 982 0.68 11.02 43.77
CA PRO A 982 2.08 11.34 44.10
C PRO A 982 2.94 11.53 42.84
N VAL A 983 3.62 12.68 42.77
CA VAL A 983 4.63 12.99 41.75
C VAL A 983 6.01 12.83 42.36
N VAL A 984 6.90 12.11 41.68
CA VAL A 984 8.29 11.91 42.10
C VAL A 984 9.18 12.88 41.33
N GLU A 985 9.60 13.96 42.00
CA GLU A 985 10.60 14.90 41.51
C GLU A 985 11.99 14.29 41.64
N SER A 986 12.32 13.34 40.77
CA SER A 986 13.58 12.58 40.83
C SER A 986 14.63 13.03 39.82
N GLY A 987 14.29 13.83 38.80
CA GLY A 987 15.02 13.74 37.53
C GLY A 987 14.53 12.54 36.72
N TYR A 988 15.02 12.37 35.50
CA TYR A 988 14.68 11.20 34.69
C TYR A 988 15.67 10.06 34.90
N PRO A 989 15.21 8.84 35.26
CA PRO A 989 16.08 7.67 35.37
C PRO A 989 16.98 7.43 34.14
N ARG A 990 16.50 7.73 32.92
CA ARG A 990 17.32 7.58 31.70
C ARG A 990 18.55 8.50 31.65
N ASN A 991 18.52 9.63 32.35
CA ASN A 991 19.58 10.63 32.36
C ASN A 991 20.71 10.25 33.34
N ASP A 992 20.52 9.27 34.22
CA ASP A 992 21.57 8.82 35.15
C ASP A 992 22.86 8.42 34.42
N ARG A 993 22.74 7.85 33.21
CA ARG A 993 23.88 7.48 32.35
C ARG A 993 24.73 8.68 31.91
N LEU A 994 24.17 9.88 31.83
CA LEU A 994 24.89 11.11 31.47
C LEU A 994 25.87 11.57 32.57
N TYR A 995 25.65 11.09 33.80
CA TYR A 995 26.46 11.35 35.00
C TYR A 995 27.41 10.19 35.33
N SER A 996 27.35 9.09 34.57
CA SER A 996 28.20 7.92 34.79
C SER A 996 29.69 8.28 34.69
N PRO A 997 30.56 7.74 35.57
CA PRO A 997 32.01 7.91 35.43
C PRO A 997 32.55 7.32 34.11
N ASP A 998 31.85 6.34 33.52
CA ASP A 998 32.24 5.66 32.28
C ASP A 998 31.65 6.29 31.01
N ARG A 999 31.07 7.50 31.10
CA ARG A 999 30.34 8.14 29.99
C ARG A 999 31.20 8.37 28.74
N GLU A 1000 32.47 8.76 28.90
CA GLU A 1000 33.40 8.97 27.78
C GLU A 1000 33.81 7.65 27.11
N VAL A 1001 33.99 6.59 27.92
CA VAL A 1001 34.27 5.23 27.41
C VAL A 1001 33.07 4.72 26.61
N THR A 1002 31.87 4.94 27.12
CA THR A 1002 30.61 4.58 26.45
C THR A 1002 30.47 5.34 25.13
N GLY A 1003 30.64 6.66 25.15
CA GLY A 1003 30.59 7.49 23.94
C GLY A 1003 31.58 7.03 22.87
N LYS A 1004 32.82 6.70 23.25
CA LYS A 1004 33.81 6.13 22.32
C LYS A 1004 33.37 4.79 21.74
N ALA A 1005 32.86 3.87 22.58
CA ALA A 1005 32.39 2.57 22.12
C ALA A 1005 31.22 2.69 21.11
N VAL A 1006 30.34 3.69 21.28
CA VAL A 1006 29.27 4.01 20.33
C VAL A 1006 29.83 4.54 19.01
N ARG A 1007 30.84 5.42 19.04
CA ARG A 1007 31.51 5.91 17.81
C ARG A 1007 32.19 4.77 17.05
N ASP A 1008 32.86 3.87 17.78
CA ASP A 1008 33.54 2.71 17.22
C ASP A 1008 32.53 1.72 16.60
N SER A 1009 31.40 1.46 17.26
CA SER A 1009 30.35 0.56 16.74
C SER A 1009 29.62 1.11 15.52
N LEU A 1010 29.48 2.43 15.43
CA LEU A 1010 28.95 3.14 14.26
C LEU A 1010 29.95 3.23 13.10
N GLY A 1011 31.21 2.83 13.30
CA GLY A 1011 32.26 2.93 12.28
C GLY A 1011 32.60 4.38 11.91
N LEU A 1012 32.47 5.32 12.85
CA LEU A 1012 32.73 6.73 12.59
C LEU A 1012 34.24 6.98 12.35
N PRO A 1013 34.63 7.84 11.39
CA PRO A 1013 36.03 8.19 11.16
C PRO A 1013 36.68 8.81 12.41
N ALA A 1014 37.88 8.33 12.76
CA ALA A 1014 38.62 8.83 13.90
C ALA A 1014 38.95 10.33 13.76
N GLY A 1015 38.85 11.07 14.87
CA GLY A 1015 39.23 12.49 14.95
C GLY A 1015 38.18 13.48 14.45
N LYS A 1016 37.05 13.03 13.87
CA LYS A 1016 35.96 13.91 13.45
C LYS A 1016 35.01 14.26 14.60
N LYS A 1017 34.48 15.48 14.59
CA LYS A 1017 33.39 15.94 15.45
C LYS A 1017 32.07 15.31 15.01
N VAL A 1018 31.24 14.91 15.97
CA VAL A 1018 29.99 14.19 15.73
C VAL A 1018 28.80 15.12 15.96
N VAL A 1019 28.02 15.37 14.91
CA VAL A 1019 26.81 16.20 14.95
C VAL A 1019 25.58 15.29 14.92
N LEU A 1020 24.73 15.35 15.95
CA LEU A 1020 23.47 14.61 15.99
C LEU A 1020 22.32 15.51 15.56
N TYR A 1021 21.65 15.17 14.46
CA TYR A 1021 20.43 15.80 14.01
C TYR A 1021 19.20 14.96 14.37
N ALA A 1022 18.36 15.48 15.26
CA ALA A 1022 17.16 14.81 15.78
C ALA A 1022 15.91 15.71 15.65
N PRO A 1023 15.35 15.86 14.44
CA PRO A 1023 14.18 16.71 14.21
C PRO A 1023 12.86 16.06 14.65
N THR A 1024 11.87 16.88 14.97
CA THR A 1024 10.51 16.43 15.22
C THR A 1024 9.77 16.11 13.93
N TRP A 1025 8.75 15.23 14.01
CA TRP A 1025 7.87 14.95 12.89
C TRP A 1025 6.71 15.97 12.84
N ARG A 1026 6.11 16.14 11.66
CA ARG A 1026 5.04 17.11 11.41
C ARG A 1026 3.73 16.40 11.09
N ASP A 1027 2.64 16.85 11.70
CA ASP A 1027 1.34 16.16 11.71
C ASP A 1027 0.62 16.21 10.35
N ASP A 1028 0.91 17.24 9.57
CA ASP A 1028 0.40 17.58 8.24
C ASP A 1028 1.14 16.88 7.09
N VAL A 1029 2.43 16.54 7.26
CA VAL A 1029 3.23 15.86 6.23
C VAL A 1029 3.14 14.33 6.37
N ALA A 1030 2.02 13.74 5.93
CA ALA A 1030 1.74 12.30 6.04
C ALA A 1030 1.38 11.61 4.72
N TYR A 1031 1.80 10.35 4.53
CA TYR A 1031 1.27 9.50 3.45
C TYR A 1031 -0.15 9.02 3.73
N ARG A 1032 -0.42 8.75 5.01
CA ARG A 1032 -1.69 8.26 5.57
C ARG A 1032 -1.59 8.25 7.09
N GLN A 1033 -2.72 8.14 7.78
CA GLN A 1033 -2.77 8.09 9.25
C GLN A 1033 -1.76 7.06 9.81
N GLY A 1034 -0.81 7.55 10.61
CA GLY A 1034 0.24 6.75 11.24
C GLY A 1034 1.50 6.48 10.41
N ARG A 1035 1.69 7.10 9.23
CA ARG A 1035 2.94 7.05 8.44
C ARG A 1035 3.29 8.44 7.89
N TYR A 1036 4.40 9.01 8.36
CA TYR A 1036 4.79 10.41 8.10
C TYR A 1036 6.05 10.52 7.22
N ARG A 1037 6.15 11.63 6.49
CA ARG A 1037 7.27 11.94 5.59
C ARG A 1037 8.48 12.45 6.37
N PHE A 1038 9.69 12.18 5.86
CA PHE A 1038 10.89 12.86 6.33
C PHE A 1038 11.05 14.17 5.55
N ASP A 1039 10.89 15.30 6.24
CA ASP A 1039 11.11 16.65 5.70
C ASP A 1039 12.51 17.12 6.09
N LEU A 1040 13.52 16.71 5.32
CA LEU A 1040 14.91 17.13 5.51
C LEU A 1040 15.16 18.43 4.74
N ARG A 1041 15.22 19.56 5.47
CA ARG A 1041 15.52 20.89 4.90
C ARG A 1041 17.00 21.28 4.97
N LEU A 1042 17.83 20.41 5.53
CA LEU A 1042 19.28 20.57 5.54
C LEU A 1042 19.83 20.17 4.17
N ASP A 1043 20.54 21.09 3.52
CA ASP A 1043 21.29 20.85 2.30
C ASP A 1043 22.51 19.98 2.63
N LEU A 1044 22.37 18.67 2.39
CA LEU A 1044 23.42 17.69 2.67
C LEU A 1044 24.64 17.86 1.76
N GLU A 1045 24.47 18.42 0.56
CA GLU A 1045 25.60 18.63 -0.35
C GLU A 1045 26.46 19.80 0.12
N ASP A 1046 25.85 20.92 0.52
CA ASP A 1046 26.60 22.04 1.14
C ASP A 1046 27.23 21.62 2.47
N ALA A 1047 26.49 20.88 3.31
CA ALA A 1047 26.99 20.39 4.59
C ALA A 1047 28.22 19.49 4.38
N ARG A 1048 28.16 18.54 3.43
CA ARG A 1048 29.31 17.67 3.12
C ARG A 1048 30.49 18.47 2.61
N ARG A 1049 30.26 19.45 1.72
CA ARG A 1049 31.33 20.29 1.16
C ARG A 1049 32.06 21.12 2.22
N ARG A 1050 31.33 21.64 3.22
CA ARG A 1050 31.87 22.58 4.21
C ARG A 1050 32.31 21.94 5.52
N LEU A 1051 31.75 20.78 5.87
CA LEU A 1051 31.96 20.10 7.16
C LEU A 1051 32.52 18.67 6.99
N GLY A 1052 32.57 18.14 5.76
CA GLY A 1052 32.91 16.74 5.52
C GLY A 1052 34.34 16.35 5.90
N ASP A 1053 35.26 17.31 6.02
CA ASP A 1053 36.66 17.03 6.39
C ASP A 1053 36.83 16.78 7.89
N ASP A 1054 36.06 17.47 8.74
CA ASP A 1054 36.24 17.51 10.20
C ASP A 1054 35.01 17.07 11.00
N HIS A 1055 33.83 16.93 10.37
CA HIS A 1055 32.59 16.48 11.01
C HIS A 1055 31.98 15.24 10.36
N VAL A 1056 31.10 14.58 11.10
CA VAL A 1056 30.11 13.62 10.61
C VAL A 1056 28.72 13.96 11.13
N LEU A 1057 27.69 13.62 10.36
CA LEU A 1057 26.29 13.90 10.67
C LEU A 1057 25.53 12.61 10.96
N LEU A 1058 25.11 12.42 12.22
CA LEU A 1058 24.19 11.37 12.62
C LEU A 1058 22.76 11.88 12.49
N VAL A 1059 21.90 11.18 11.76
CA VAL A 1059 20.49 11.55 11.60
C VAL A 1059 19.60 10.56 12.35
N ARG A 1060 18.86 11.05 13.35
CA ARG A 1060 17.89 10.30 14.15
C ARG A 1060 16.47 10.72 13.77
N ARG A 1061 15.83 9.96 12.88
CA ARG A 1061 14.42 10.18 12.52
C ARG A 1061 13.50 9.84 13.68
N HIS A 1062 12.35 10.50 13.74
CA HIS A 1062 11.28 10.10 14.65
C HIS A 1062 10.67 8.75 14.23
N SER A 1063 10.28 7.89 15.18
CA SER A 1063 9.78 6.52 14.91
C SER A 1063 8.48 6.41 14.07
N ASN A 1064 7.81 7.54 13.80
CA ASN A 1064 6.63 7.60 12.95
C ASN A 1064 6.97 7.97 11.48
N ILE A 1065 8.21 8.36 11.21
CA ILE A 1065 8.72 8.69 9.88
C ILE A 1065 9.13 7.39 9.19
N VAL A 1066 8.64 7.18 7.97
CA VAL A 1066 8.86 5.92 7.24
C VAL A 1066 9.86 6.04 6.10
N ASP A 1067 10.40 7.23 5.84
CA ASP A 1067 11.28 7.53 4.71
C ASP A 1067 12.74 7.38 5.08
N ALA A 1068 13.56 6.88 4.15
CA ALA A 1068 15.01 6.76 4.34
C ALA A 1068 15.67 8.13 4.58
N VAL A 1069 16.83 8.13 5.23
CA VAL A 1069 17.68 9.32 5.33
C VAL A 1069 18.47 9.47 4.02
N PRO A 1070 18.30 10.57 3.27
CA PRO A 1070 19.09 10.81 2.05
C PRO A 1070 20.59 10.84 2.36
N GLY A 1071 21.40 10.27 1.47
CA GLY A 1071 22.86 10.26 1.59
C GLY A 1071 23.43 9.38 2.71
N ALA A 1072 22.61 8.64 3.46
CA ALA A 1072 23.11 7.77 4.53
C ALA A 1072 24.06 6.68 4.00
N GLY A 1073 25.22 6.52 4.65
CA GLY A 1073 26.24 5.52 4.31
C GLY A 1073 27.31 6.00 3.33
N ASP A 1074 27.34 7.28 2.99
CA ASP A 1074 28.32 7.94 2.12
C ASP A 1074 29.66 8.28 2.82
N GLY A 1075 29.80 7.96 4.11
CA GLY A 1075 30.96 8.31 4.94
C GLY A 1075 30.89 9.67 5.64
N PHE A 1076 29.84 10.47 5.42
CA PHE A 1076 29.56 11.73 6.11
C PHE A 1076 28.23 11.68 6.90
N VAL A 1077 27.17 11.18 6.28
CA VAL A 1077 25.82 11.03 6.84
C VAL A 1077 25.60 9.59 7.30
N PHE A 1078 25.15 9.42 8.55
CA PHE A 1078 24.86 8.12 9.14
C PHE A 1078 23.40 8.09 9.63
N ASP A 1079 22.61 7.13 9.16
CA ASP A 1079 21.26 6.90 9.68
C ASP A 1079 21.33 6.12 11.00
N VAL A 1080 21.09 6.83 12.10
CA VAL A 1080 21.07 6.26 13.45
C VAL A 1080 19.65 6.08 13.98
N SER A 1081 18.63 6.08 13.13
CA SER A 1081 17.21 5.98 13.52
C SER A 1081 16.83 4.66 14.20
N GLU A 1082 17.56 3.59 13.91
CA GLU A 1082 17.34 2.25 14.52
C GLU A 1082 18.21 2.00 15.76
N TYR A 1083 19.13 2.91 16.11
CA TYR A 1083 19.98 2.74 17.29
C TYR A 1083 19.11 2.55 18.57
N PRO A 1084 19.40 1.57 19.45
CA PRO A 1084 18.48 1.20 20.53
C PRO A 1084 18.11 2.34 21.49
N ASP A 1085 19.10 3.09 21.96
CA ASP A 1085 18.94 4.11 23.00
C ASP A 1085 19.56 5.44 22.57
N ILE A 1086 18.79 6.53 22.66
CA ILE A 1086 19.25 7.85 22.24
C ILE A 1086 20.26 8.45 23.24
N THR A 1087 20.22 8.03 24.51
CA THR A 1087 21.16 8.50 25.54
C THR A 1087 22.60 8.15 25.17
N ASP A 1088 22.82 6.97 24.59
CA ASP A 1088 24.13 6.55 24.11
C ASP A 1088 24.60 7.41 22.91
N LEU A 1089 23.68 7.84 22.05
CA LEU A 1089 23.97 8.77 20.96
C LEU A 1089 24.32 10.17 21.48
N TYR A 1090 23.69 10.63 22.57
CA TYR A 1090 24.07 11.90 23.21
C TYR A 1090 25.52 11.87 23.67
N LEU A 1091 25.92 10.79 24.35
CA LEU A 1091 27.31 10.61 24.82
C LEU A 1091 28.31 10.62 23.66
N ALA A 1092 27.93 10.04 22.51
CA ALA A 1092 28.75 10.00 21.30
C ALA A 1092 28.80 11.34 20.55
N SER A 1093 27.94 12.32 20.84
CA SER A 1093 27.77 13.53 20.02
C SER A 1093 28.36 14.77 20.65
N ASP A 1094 29.02 15.60 19.85
CA ASP A 1094 29.63 16.86 20.27
C ASP A 1094 28.65 18.04 20.13
N ILE A 1095 27.74 17.98 19.15
CA ILE A 1095 26.74 19.02 18.87
C ILE A 1095 25.37 18.35 18.65
N LEU A 1096 24.32 18.92 19.23
CA LEU A 1096 22.93 18.56 18.92
C LEU A 1096 22.29 19.59 17.99
N ILE A 1097 21.71 19.13 16.90
CA ILE A 1097 20.77 19.90 16.07
C ILE A 1097 19.38 19.32 16.31
N THR A 1098 18.45 20.17 16.72
CA THR A 1098 17.04 19.79 16.85
C THR A 1098 16.15 20.97 16.49
N ASP A 1099 14.85 20.88 16.73
CA ASP A 1099 13.87 21.93 16.43
C ASP A 1099 13.01 22.20 17.67
N TYR A 1100 11.95 21.42 17.86
CA TYR A 1100 10.97 21.57 18.93
C TYR A 1100 10.95 20.30 19.80
N SER A 1101 12.04 19.55 19.83
CA SER A 1101 12.10 18.24 20.48
C SER A 1101 12.42 18.36 21.97
N SER A 1102 11.88 17.45 22.79
CA SER A 1102 12.22 17.37 24.21
C SER A 1102 13.65 16.90 24.46
N VAL A 1103 14.34 16.36 23.45
CA VAL A 1103 15.74 15.89 23.56
C VAL A 1103 16.72 17.00 23.96
N MET A 1104 16.38 18.27 23.67
CA MET A 1104 17.21 19.42 24.07
C MET A 1104 17.38 19.51 25.59
N PHE A 1105 16.35 19.14 26.36
CA PHE A 1105 16.41 19.17 27.82
C PHE A 1105 17.33 18.07 28.38
N ASP A 1106 17.31 16.88 27.78
CA ASP A 1106 18.20 15.78 28.20
C ASP A 1106 19.65 16.05 27.79
N PHE A 1107 19.87 16.56 26.58
CA PHE A 1107 21.22 16.86 26.08
C PHE A 1107 21.89 17.99 26.86
N ALA A 1108 21.10 18.91 27.43
CA ALA A 1108 21.61 20.06 28.17
C ALA A 1108 22.48 19.66 29.38
N HIS A 1109 22.24 18.48 29.97
CA HIS A 1109 23.02 17.92 31.08
C HIS A 1109 24.50 17.65 30.71
N LEU A 1110 24.84 17.52 29.42
CA LEU A 1110 26.21 17.31 28.96
C LEU A 1110 27.02 18.61 28.82
N GLU A 1111 26.39 19.78 28.97
CA GLU A 1111 27.03 21.09 28.76
C GLU A 1111 27.62 21.25 27.35
N ARG A 1112 26.96 20.65 26.35
CA ARG A 1112 27.38 20.65 24.94
C ARG A 1112 26.46 21.54 24.08
N PRO A 1113 26.96 22.13 22.99
CA PRO A 1113 26.19 23.09 22.19
C PRO A 1113 24.93 22.47 21.55
N VAL A 1114 23.84 23.25 21.55
CA VAL A 1114 22.57 22.90 20.90
C VAL A 1114 22.22 23.97 19.86
N LEU A 1115 21.89 23.55 18.65
CA LEU A 1115 21.42 24.41 17.55
C LEU A 1115 19.98 24.06 17.20
N PHE A 1116 19.13 25.07 16.98
CA PHE A 1116 17.72 24.87 16.68
C PHE A 1116 17.41 25.20 15.23
N PHE A 1117 17.15 24.20 14.40
CA PHE A 1117 16.78 24.39 13.00
C PHE A 1117 15.27 24.52 12.84
N THR A 1118 14.77 25.75 13.00
CA THR A 1118 13.35 26.11 13.13
C THR A 1118 12.85 26.85 11.89
N TYR A 1119 12.96 26.20 10.72
CA TYR A 1119 12.56 26.77 9.43
C TYR A 1119 11.05 27.05 9.32
N ASP A 1120 10.23 26.44 10.19
CA ASP A 1120 8.77 26.49 10.22
C ASP A 1120 8.21 27.03 11.55
N LEU A 1121 9.01 27.78 12.33
CA LEU A 1121 8.67 28.19 13.71
C LEU A 1121 7.28 28.81 13.86
N ASP A 1122 6.97 29.79 13.01
CA ASP A 1122 5.72 30.54 13.07
C ASP A 1122 4.53 29.62 12.81
N HIS A 1123 4.65 28.71 11.85
CA HIS A 1123 3.61 27.71 11.58
C HIS A 1123 3.47 26.72 12.75
N TYR A 1124 4.58 26.23 13.30
CA TYR A 1124 4.58 25.22 14.35
C TYR A 1124 3.99 25.73 15.67
N ARG A 1125 4.40 26.93 16.10
CA ARG A 1125 3.92 27.58 17.32
C ARG A 1125 2.44 27.94 17.20
N ASP A 1126 2.06 28.58 16.10
CA ASP A 1126 0.78 29.27 16.02
C ASP A 1126 -0.37 28.39 15.47
N ASN A 1127 -0.06 27.34 14.69
CA ASN A 1127 -1.09 26.55 13.99
C ASN A 1127 -1.11 25.05 14.34
N LEU A 1128 -0.02 24.51 14.89
CA LEU A 1128 0.13 23.07 15.15
C LEU A 1128 -0.13 22.69 16.61
N ARG A 1129 0.71 23.13 17.56
CA ARG A 1129 0.65 22.61 18.95
C ARG A 1129 0.82 23.64 20.08
N GLY A 1130 1.39 24.82 19.84
CA GLY A 1130 1.69 25.81 20.90
C GLY A 1130 2.76 25.37 21.92
N PHE A 1131 3.34 26.32 22.65
CA PHE A 1131 4.43 26.08 23.63
C PHE A 1131 4.07 26.51 25.06
N TYR A 1132 4.74 25.92 26.06
CA TYR A 1132 4.57 26.25 27.49
C TYR A 1132 5.40 27.45 27.97
N PHE A 1133 6.44 27.84 27.23
CA PHE A 1133 7.26 29.01 27.52
C PHE A 1133 7.69 29.70 26.22
N ASP A 1134 8.27 30.89 26.37
CA ASP A 1134 8.75 31.69 25.25
C ASP A 1134 10.07 31.10 24.72
N PHE A 1135 9.94 30.26 23.69
CA PHE A 1135 11.07 29.55 23.11
C PHE A 1135 12.08 30.49 22.45
N GLU A 1136 11.66 31.61 21.88
CA GLU A 1136 12.56 32.60 21.27
C GLU A 1136 13.45 33.28 22.32
N LYS A 1137 12.90 33.49 23.52
CA LYS A 1137 13.60 34.13 24.62
C LYS A 1137 14.53 33.18 25.37
N ASP A 1138 14.05 31.98 25.69
CA ASP A 1138 14.69 31.09 26.66
C ASP A 1138 15.47 29.91 26.04
N ALA A 1139 15.53 29.78 24.70
CA ALA A 1139 16.32 28.71 24.05
C ALA A 1139 17.82 28.77 24.41
N PRO A 1140 18.48 27.62 24.69
CA PRO A 1140 19.89 27.54 25.07
C PRO A 1140 20.87 27.73 23.88
N GLY A 1141 20.36 28.06 22.70
CA GLY A 1141 21.13 28.17 21.46
C GLY A 1141 20.38 28.96 20.39
N PRO A 1142 21.01 29.21 19.23
CA PRO A 1142 20.43 30.01 18.16
C PRO A 1142 19.24 29.30 17.51
N LEU A 1143 18.19 30.07 17.19
CA LEU A 1143 17.07 29.67 16.33
C LEU A 1143 17.40 30.03 14.88
N ILE A 1144 17.58 29.02 14.05
CA ILE A 1144 18.13 29.12 12.70
C ILE A 1144 17.05 28.72 11.69
N ARG A 1145 16.84 29.53 10.66
CA ARG A 1145 15.78 29.29 9.65
C ARG A 1145 16.29 28.68 8.36
N THR A 1146 17.58 28.82 8.05
CA THR A 1146 18.15 28.36 6.78
C THR A 1146 19.26 27.32 6.96
N SER A 1147 19.42 26.46 5.97
CA SER A 1147 20.50 25.44 5.97
C SER A 1147 21.89 26.09 5.98
N GLU A 1148 22.08 27.19 5.24
CA GLU A 1148 23.37 27.86 5.12
C GLU A 1148 23.85 28.43 6.47
N GLU A 1149 22.96 29.10 7.21
CA GLU A 1149 23.22 29.62 8.55
C GLU A 1149 23.53 28.49 9.53
N LEU A 1150 22.80 27.37 9.44
CA LEU A 1150 23.02 26.21 10.30
C LEU A 1150 24.42 25.61 10.09
N ILE A 1151 24.81 25.42 8.84
CA ILE A 1151 26.16 24.92 8.49
C ILE A 1151 27.23 25.93 8.94
N GLY A 1152 26.97 27.23 8.83
CA GLY A 1152 27.84 28.27 9.37
C GLY A 1152 28.02 28.17 10.89
N ALA A 1153 26.92 28.01 11.63
CA ALA A 1153 26.92 27.89 13.09
C ALA A 1153 27.66 26.63 13.59
N ILE A 1154 27.56 25.51 12.86
CA ILE A 1154 28.32 24.28 13.18
C ILE A 1154 29.83 24.52 13.05
N ARG A 1155 30.26 25.19 11.98
CA ARG A 1155 31.68 25.46 11.76
C ARG A 1155 32.26 26.42 12.81
N ASP A 1156 31.48 27.41 13.23
CA ASP A 1156 31.89 28.44 14.18
C ASP A 1156 31.38 28.15 15.61
N ILE A 1157 31.18 26.86 15.95
CA ILE A 1157 30.47 26.44 17.17
C ILE A 1157 31.08 26.97 18.47
N ASP A 1158 32.40 27.12 18.55
CA ASP A 1158 33.07 27.62 19.76
C ASP A 1158 32.68 29.08 20.04
N ARG A 1159 32.53 29.90 18.98
CA ARG A 1159 32.04 31.28 19.09
C ARG A 1159 30.56 31.31 19.48
N VAL A 1160 29.74 30.48 18.83
CA VAL A 1160 28.31 30.37 19.15
C VAL A 1160 28.10 29.95 20.61
N SER A 1161 28.90 29.01 21.10
CA SER A 1161 28.83 28.52 22.48
C SER A 1161 29.18 29.61 23.49
N ALA A 1162 30.18 30.44 23.20
CA ALA A 1162 30.53 31.58 24.04
C ALA A 1162 29.42 32.65 24.06
N GLU A 1163 28.80 32.94 22.91
CA GLU A 1163 27.71 33.92 22.78
C GLU A 1163 26.45 33.49 23.55
N TYR A 1164 26.12 32.20 23.55
CA TYR A 1164 24.91 31.68 24.19
C TYR A 1164 25.11 31.16 25.61
N LYS A 1165 26.32 31.27 26.19
CA LYS A 1165 26.65 30.69 27.50
C LYS A 1165 25.70 31.10 28.62
N GLU A 1166 25.38 32.39 28.75
CA GLU A 1166 24.47 32.88 29.80
C GLU A 1166 23.05 32.31 29.66
N LYS A 1167 22.54 32.22 28.42
CA LYS A 1167 21.23 31.61 28.14
C LYS A 1167 21.24 30.11 28.44
N TYR A 1168 22.32 29.43 28.08
CA TYR A 1168 22.51 28.01 28.33
C TYR A 1168 22.56 27.70 29.83
N ASP A 1169 23.32 28.46 30.60
CA ASP A 1169 23.41 28.29 32.06
C ASP A 1169 22.04 28.50 32.72
N ARG A 1170 21.30 29.56 32.33
CA ARG A 1170 19.93 29.79 32.80
C ARG A 1170 18.96 28.67 32.41
N PHE A 1171 19.08 28.13 31.19
CA PHE A 1171 18.27 27.00 30.75
C PHE A 1171 18.50 25.77 31.64
N ARG A 1172 19.74 25.48 32.01
CA ARG A 1172 20.06 24.39 32.94
C ARG A 1172 19.49 24.62 34.34
N GLU A 1173 19.60 25.83 34.88
CA GLU A 1173 19.01 26.18 36.17
C GLU A 1173 17.50 25.93 36.22
N LEU A 1174 16.81 26.14 35.09
CA LEU A 1174 15.36 25.97 34.99
C LEU A 1174 14.92 24.52 34.75
N PHE A 1175 15.66 23.77 33.93
CA PHE A 1175 15.19 22.48 33.40
C PHE A 1175 16.03 21.26 33.81
N CYS A 1176 17.18 21.45 34.44
CA CYS A 1176 18.13 20.38 34.81
C CYS A 1176 18.41 20.35 36.33
N ASP A 1177 17.47 20.78 37.17
CA ASP A 1177 17.69 21.06 38.59
C ASP A 1177 17.69 19.84 39.53
N LEU A 1178 17.28 18.66 39.03
CA LEU A 1178 17.08 17.45 39.85
C LEU A 1178 17.98 16.26 39.50
N ASP A 1179 18.50 16.16 38.26
CA ASP A 1179 19.32 15.02 37.85
C ASP A 1179 20.75 15.12 38.40
N ASP A 1180 21.18 14.05 39.07
CA ASP A 1180 22.48 13.91 39.75
C ASP A 1180 23.11 12.52 39.58
N GLY A 1181 22.54 11.67 38.69
CA GLY A 1181 22.97 10.28 38.53
C GLY A 1181 22.22 9.25 39.38
N HIS A 1182 21.27 9.67 40.22
CA HIS A 1182 20.54 8.80 41.16
C HIS A 1182 19.00 8.87 41.01
N ALA A 1183 18.49 9.27 39.84
CA ALA A 1183 17.06 9.39 39.60
C ALA A 1183 16.36 8.02 39.63
N ALA A 1184 16.96 6.98 39.03
CA ALA A 1184 16.44 5.62 39.06
C ALA A 1184 16.33 5.09 40.50
N GLU A 1185 17.32 5.39 41.33
CA GLU A 1185 17.36 4.99 42.74
C GLU A 1185 16.16 5.58 43.51
N ARG A 1186 15.90 6.88 43.34
CA ARG A 1186 14.76 7.58 43.96
C ARG A 1186 13.42 7.01 43.52
N VAL A 1187 13.25 6.75 42.22
CA VAL A 1187 12.01 6.17 41.68
C VAL A 1187 11.79 4.76 42.20
N VAL A 1188 12.83 3.92 42.23
CA VAL A 1188 12.74 2.54 42.75
C VAL A 1188 12.38 2.54 44.24
N ASN A 1189 13.02 3.39 45.05
CA ASN A 1189 12.69 3.52 46.48
C ASN A 1189 11.20 3.85 46.64
N ARG A 1190 10.72 4.87 45.93
CA ARG A 1190 9.31 5.28 46.03
C ARG A 1190 8.34 4.22 45.51
N MET A 1191 8.70 3.52 44.43
CA MET A 1191 7.89 2.44 43.85
C MET A 1191 7.70 1.29 44.84
N LEU A 1192 8.75 0.89 45.56
CA LEU A 1192 8.71 -0.22 46.52
C LEU A 1192 8.08 0.17 47.86
N GLU A 1193 8.08 1.45 48.21
CA GLU A 1193 7.46 1.98 49.44
C GLU A 1193 5.94 1.95 49.42
N ILE A 1194 5.28 2.08 48.26
CA ILE A 1194 3.82 2.10 48.15
C ILE A 1194 3.30 0.72 48.61
N PRO A 1195 2.77 0.60 49.84
CA PRO A 1195 2.42 -0.69 50.39
C PRO A 1195 1.29 -1.33 49.59
N ALA A 1196 1.11 -2.64 49.76
CA ALA A 1196 -0.16 -3.30 49.49
C ALA A 1196 -1.25 -2.79 50.46
N GLU A 1197 -1.64 -1.50 50.34
CA GLU A 1197 -2.62 -0.83 51.18
C GLU A 1197 -4.03 -1.40 50.96
N ASN A 1198 -4.34 -2.46 51.69
CA ASN A 1198 -5.52 -2.65 52.56
C ASN A 1198 -5.66 -4.13 52.99
N GLN A 1199 -4.68 -4.65 53.74
CA GLN A 1199 -4.96 -5.77 54.67
C GLN A 1199 -5.47 -5.22 56.01
N GLN A 1200 -6.73 -4.79 56.03
CA GLN A 1200 -7.55 -4.77 57.25
C GLN A 1200 -9.04 -4.90 56.91
#